data_AF-A0A080Z0Y4-F1
#
_entry.id   AF-A0A080Z0Y4-F1
#
_cell.length_a   1.000
_cell.length_b   1.000
_cell.length_c   1.000
_cell.angle_alpha   90.00
_cell.angle_beta   90.00
_cell.angle_gamma   90.00
#
_symmetry.space_group_name_H-M   'P 1'
#
loop_
_entity.id
_entity.type
_entity.pdbx_description
1 polymer ?
#
loop_
_entity_poly.entity_id
_entity_poly.type
_entity_poly.pdbx_seq_one_letter_code
_entity_poly.pdbx_strand_id
1 'polypeptide(L)'
;MCDQDRVIRYRGCLALRFAANSSVKKNIQSILGVEPQFPMLPEDEWHMTLVTKDELRELRTDAIQEAMEPLSTRCFAIGLGGGSEATRDLGPAGVYFVVFVWPKAQAFRTKHGLPMKDFHVSVSIANRHDIDKTSDALLDNSCLESLGKSALEALSRQVMLEHKPECALEIATLLCTKFGEETARGWVRLADASLLTDRPKLAMLSYGHLVERMTRTPQDDSEGRGSALCRHCCTQLSKCAELTEWGPVFAKEEIEQVPSNLRSFLCRPWSISTWTAIRDSTQNTSMALSYPSRERLTTPYSPLGNLMEQYTLPRFFRWIVPFQLAAMSTPRNRDDIRCLCYSLHIRHVVTLTEEEPLPTAWFDGVPNIKNTFLPVPNYKAPSIPQIDLFMRLCCNSSAPVLVHCGGGKGRAGTMVACYLVAFGFKPPPVELNDGNVSNGVWFQPAMTATEAIQALRTMRPGSIETKEQEEAVSNYCSLLWKRRGLFPPEPAQPTPSRPEITGKPVETTDLLVLCGIPGSGKSSFRRALVKRIVASCAAPITVRSNNSLYQPWTEIHSDEIGRKGCERSIGQGSNRRVILDRCNGVVADRKKFLDLAATWSHHATAAVFDIPTKLCEARAMQRADHPTLPPGRRVDFAIHQHSSTFEFPELYEGFQTIVRITSVEASLELVDLLSPPLPLLKFPRTPHLIDLGAATSDDLVNDFNSLSLPVDRDTTIVITEKMDGANMVIS
;
A
#
# COMPACT_ATOMS: atom_id res chain seq x y z
N MET A 1 -58.16 -8.91 24.90
CA MET A 1 -57.25 -9.62 23.96
C MET A 1 -56.08 -8.69 23.69
N CYS A 2 -54.86 -9.22 23.58
CA CYS A 2 -53.68 -8.36 23.42
C CYS A 2 -53.44 -8.09 21.93
N ASP A 3 -53.33 -6.82 21.54
CA ASP A 3 -53.14 -6.40 20.14
C ASP A 3 -51.67 -6.50 19.67
N GLN A 4 -50.75 -6.92 20.54
CA GLN A 4 -49.33 -7.05 20.25
C GLN A 4 -48.73 -8.34 20.83
N ASP A 5 -47.70 -8.86 20.17
CA ASP A 5 -46.89 -9.98 20.67
C ASP A 5 -46.16 -9.56 21.94
N ARG A 6 -46.35 -10.28 23.05
CA ARG A 6 -45.76 -9.92 24.34
C ARG A 6 -45.42 -11.13 25.19
N VAL A 7 -44.39 -10.99 26.01
CA VAL A 7 -44.04 -11.98 27.02
C VAL A 7 -44.99 -11.84 28.20
N ILE A 8 -45.68 -12.93 28.54
CA ILE A 8 -46.57 -12.98 29.70
C ILE A 8 -46.34 -14.27 30.49
N ARG A 9 -46.86 -14.30 31.72
CA ARG A 9 -47.02 -15.55 32.45
C ARG A 9 -48.03 -16.44 31.72
N TYR A 10 -47.57 -17.59 31.25
CA TYR A 10 -48.40 -18.56 30.53
C TYR A 10 -48.01 -19.97 30.96
N ARG A 11 -48.98 -20.81 31.34
CA ARG A 11 -48.75 -22.19 31.80
C ARG A 11 -47.62 -22.33 32.85
N GLY A 12 -47.43 -21.33 33.72
CA GLY A 12 -46.41 -21.31 34.78
C GLY A 12 -45.00 -20.91 34.34
N CYS A 13 -44.79 -20.55 33.07
CA CYS A 13 -43.53 -20.03 32.54
C CYS A 13 -43.68 -18.55 32.09
N LEU A 14 -42.58 -17.88 31.76
CA LEU A 14 -42.65 -16.64 30.98
C LEU A 14 -42.50 -17.00 29.50
N ALA A 15 -43.51 -16.71 28.70
CA ALA A 15 -43.53 -17.06 27.29
C ALA A 15 -44.04 -15.91 26.42
N LEU A 16 -43.44 -15.77 25.24
CA LEU A 16 -43.95 -14.91 24.17
C LEU A 16 -45.25 -15.52 23.64
N ARG A 17 -46.33 -14.76 23.77
CA ARG A 17 -47.64 -15.09 23.22
C ARG A 17 -47.91 -14.22 22.00
N PHE A 18 -48.42 -14.86 20.95
CA PHE A 18 -48.66 -14.23 19.66
C PHE A 18 -50.08 -13.65 19.59
N ALA A 19 -50.20 -12.41 19.13
CA ALA A 19 -51.50 -11.79 18.85
C ALA A 19 -52.16 -12.43 17.62
N ALA A 20 -53.46 -12.19 17.43
CA ALA A 20 -54.23 -12.76 16.30
C ALA A 20 -53.64 -12.39 14.93
N ASN A 21 -53.16 -11.15 14.77
CA ASN A 21 -52.56 -10.64 13.54
C ASN A 21 -51.01 -10.68 13.55
N SER A 22 -50.41 -11.52 14.40
CA SER A 22 -48.95 -11.61 14.55
C SER A 22 -48.24 -11.96 13.24
N SER A 23 -47.21 -11.21 12.88
CA SER A 23 -46.31 -11.57 11.78
C SER A 23 -45.57 -12.88 12.04
N VAL A 24 -45.36 -13.25 13.31
CA VAL A 24 -44.70 -14.50 13.69
C VAL A 24 -45.60 -15.69 13.36
N LYS A 25 -46.91 -15.61 13.63
CA LYS A 25 -47.87 -16.64 13.24
C LYS A 25 -47.92 -16.84 11.72
N LYS A 26 -47.96 -15.74 10.95
CA LYS A 26 -47.94 -15.80 9.49
C LYS A 26 -46.68 -16.49 8.95
N ASN A 27 -45.52 -16.22 9.56
CA ASN A 27 -44.26 -16.89 9.19
C ASN A 27 -44.29 -18.40 9.52
N ILE A 28 -44.85 -18.78 10.67
CA ILE A 28 -45.02 -20.19 11.03
C ILE A 28 -45.93 -20.89 10.01
N GLN A 29 -47.09 -20.30 9.68
CA GLN A 29 -48.00 -20.82 8.66
C GLN A 29 -47.30 -20.99 7.30
N SER A 30 -46.51 -20.00 6.89
CA SER A 30 -45.75 -20.07 5.64
C SER A 30 -44.72 -21.21 5.63
N ILE A 31 -44.10 -21.53 6.77
CA ILE A 31 -43.14 -22.63 6.89
C ILE A 31 -43.85 -23.99 6.87
N LEU A 32 -45.05 -24.09 7.44
CA LEU A 32 -45.81 -25.33 7.51
C LEU A 32 -46.52 -25.70 6.20
N GLY A 33 -46.79 -24.71 5.34
CA GLY A 33 -47.50 -24.93 4.08
C GLY A 33 -49.00 -25.14 4.26
N VAL A 34 -49.67 -25.62 3.21
CA VAL A 34 -51.14 -25.66 3.12
C VAL A 34 -51.76 -26.85 3.88
N GLU A 35 -51.08 -28.01 3.94
CA GLU A 35 -51.55 -29.19 4.67
C GLU A 35 -50.36 -29.98 5.27
N PRO A 36 -50.06 -29.82 6.57
CA PRO A 36 -49.01 -30.58 7.24
C PRO A 36 -49.46 -32.04 7.48
N GLN A 37 -48.55 -32.97 7.23
CA GLN A 37 -48.80 -34.43 7.28
C GLN A 37 -48.87 -35.01 8.71
N PHE A 38 -49.10 -34.18 9.73
CA PHE A 38 -49.13 -34.59 11.14
C PHE A 38 -50.20 -33.81 11.94
N PRO A 39 -50.72 -34.38 13.05
CA PRO A 39 -51.68 -33.70 13.92
C PRO A 39 -51.09 -32.44 14.56
N MET A 40 -51.71 -31.28 14.27
CA MET A 40 -51.23 -29.98 14.73
C MET A 40 -51.81 -29.54 16.08
N LEU A 41 -51.00 -28.83 16.86
CA LEU A 41 -51.47 -28.02 17.99
C LEU A 41 -52.28 -26.81 17.49
N PRO A 42 -53.39 -26.46 18.15
CA PRO A 42 -54.14 -25.24 17.85
C PRO A 42 -53.26 -23.99 17.90
N GLU A 43 -53.51 -23.03 16.99
CA GLU A 43 -52.69 -21.82 16.89
C GLU A 43 -52.74 -20.91 18.13
N ASP A 44 -53.81 -21.00 18.91
CA ASP A 44 -53.95 -20.32 20.19
C ASP A 44 -53.10 -20.98 21.28
N GLU A 45 -52.56 -22.18 21.07
CA GLU A 45 -51.59 -22.81 21.96
C GLU A 45 -50.14 -22.47 21.63
N TRP A 46 -49.85 -21.96 20.43
CA TRP A 46 -48.49 -21.60 20.04
C TRP A 46 -47.91 -20.51 20.95
N HIS A 47 -46.72 -20.77 21.47
CA HIS A 47 -45.97 -19.88 22.33
C HIS A 47 -44.49 -20.24 22.29
N MET A 48 -43.62 -19.27 22.60
CA MET A 48 -42.19 -19.48 22.72
C MET A 48 -41.74 -19.17 24.15
N THR A 49 -41.21 -20.16 24.85
CA THR A 49 -40.83 -20.01 26.26
C THR A 49 -39.53 -19.21 26.40
N LEU A 50 -39.57 -18.11 27.15
CA LEU A 50 -38.41 -17.30 27.53
C LEU A 50 -37.74 -17.82 28.82
N VAL A 51 -38.53 -18.12 29.84
CA VAL A 51 -38.07 -18.61 31.16
C VAL A 51 -38.93 -19.80 31.55
N THR A 52 -38.33 -20.95 31.88
CA THR A 52 -39.06 -22.17 32.29
C THR A 52 -39.71 -22.02 33.66
N LYS A 53 -40.56 -22.99 34.03
CA LYS A 53 -41.21 -23.02 35.35
C LYS A 53 -40.19 -23.04 36.49
N ASP A 54 -39.12 -23.80 36.32
CA ASP A 54 -38.09 -23.96 37.36
C ASP A 54 -37.21 -22.71 37.45
N GLU A 55 -36.76 -22.19 36.31
CA GLU A 55 -36.00 -20.93 36.24
C GLU A 55 -36.79 -19.74 36.83
N LEU A 56 -38.12 -19.71 36.63
CA LEU A 56 -38.97 -18.62 37.12
C LEU A 56 -39.05 -18.57 38.65
N ARG A 57 -38.82 -19.69 39.35
CA ARG A 57 -38.83 -19.74 40.83
C ARG A 57 -37.64 -19.02 41.43
N GLU A 58 -36.53 -19.01 40.72
CA GLU A 58 -35.24 -18.44 41.16
C GLU A 58 -35.01 -17.02 40.58
N LEU A 59 -35.83 -16.61 39.61
CA LEU A 59 -35.71 -15.32 38.94
C LEU A 59 -36.27 -14.18 39.80
N ARG A 60 -35.50 -13.10 39.92
CA ARG A 60 -35.89 -11.91 40.70
C ARG A 60 -37.07 -11.16 40.08
N THR A 61 -37.83 -10.44 40.91
CA THR A 61 -39.05 -9.73 40.49
C THR A 61 -38.80 -8.61 39.47
N ASP A 62 -37.68 -7.91 39.58
CA ASP A 62 -37.21 -6.90 38.63
C ASP A 62 -36.91 -7.51 37.25
N ALA A 63 -36.24 -8.66 37.21
CA ALA A 63 -35.98 -9.40 35.98
C ALA A 63 -37.27 -9.92 35.33
N ILE A 64 -38.28 -10.33 36.12
CA ILE A 64 -39.61 -10.71 35.60
C ILE A 64 -40.31 -9.50 34.98
N GLN A 65 -40.21 -8.32 35.59
CA GLN A 65 -40.79 -7.09 35.06
C GLN A 65 -40.11 -6.68 33.74
N GLU A 66 -38.77 -6.70 33.70
CA GLU A 66 -37.99 -6.45 32.48
C GLU A 66 -38.36 -7.43 31.35
N ALA A 67 -38.56 -8.71 31.67
CA ALA A 67 -38.94 -9.72 30.68
C ALA A 67 -40.32 -9.45 30.05
N MET A 68 -41.24 -8.86 30.82
CA MET A 68 -42.62 -8.56 30.39
C MET A 68 -42.76 -7.21 29.70
N GLU A 69 -41.75 -6.34 29.77
CA GLU A 69 -41.67 -5.15 28.93
C GLU A 69 -41.53 -5.54 27.45
N PRO A 70 -41.98 -4.69 26.50
CA PRO A 70 -41.84 -4.98 25.08
C PRO A 70 -40.36 -5.14 24.70
N LEU A 71 -39.91 -6.39 24.54
CA LEU A 71 -38.57 -6.70 24.03
C LEU A 71 -38.48 -6.14 22.61
N SER A 72 -37.87 -4.97 22.46
CA SER A 72 -37.90 -4.14 21.25
C SER A 72 -37.08 -4.70 20.07
N THR A 73 -36.97 -6.02 19.88
CA THR A 73 -36.41 -6.65 18.66
C THR A 73 -37.21 -7.87 18.25
N ARG A 74 -37.24 -8.08 16.93
CA ARG A 74 -37.87 -9.19 16.22
C ARG A 74 -37.27 -10.55 16.63
N CYS A 75 -38.10 -11.59 16.65
CA CYS A 75 -37.68 -12.99 16.59
C CYS A 75 -37.80 -13.49 15.15
N PHE A 76 -36.98 -14.46 14.78
CA PHE A 76 -36.88 -14.95 13.41
C PHE A 76 -37.13 -16.45 13.37
N ALA A 77 -38.15 -16.86 12.61
CA ALA A 77 -38.37 -18.26 12.30
C ALA A 77 -37.32 -18.69 11.27
N ILE A 78 -36.62 -19.80 11.52
CA ILE A 78 -35.52 -20.27 10.68
C ILE A 78 -35.94 -21.46 9.82
N GLY A 79 -36.80 -22.34 10.33
CA GLY A 79 -37.35 -23.46 9.58
C GLY A 79 -38.08 -24.47 10.45
N LEU A 80 -38.62 -25.51 9.81
CA LEU A 80 -39.28 -26.64 10.48
C LEU A 80 -38.22 -27.64 10.94
N GLY A 81 -38.20 -27.93 12.24
CA GLY A 81 -37.40 -28.98 12.83
C GLY A 81 -38.26 -30.10 13.41
N GLY A 82 -37.67 -31.27 13.59
CA GLY A 82 -38.35 -32.43 14.18
C GLY A 82 -37.85 -33.78 13.69
N GLY A 83 -38.65 -34.81 13.94
CA GLY A 83 -38.39 -36.18 13.47
C GLY A 83 -39.32 -37.23 14.09
N SER A 84 -39.32 -38.44 13.51
CA SER A 84 -39.92 -39.65 14.08
C SER A 84 -38.85 -40.72 14.27
N GLU A 85 -38.86 -41.46 15.38
CA GLU A 85 -37.86 -42.48 15.77
C GLU A 85 -36.99 -43.05 14.62
N ALA A 86 -35.82 -42.45 14.42
CA ALA A 86 -34.77 -42.76 13.44
C ALA A 86 -34.92 -42.30 11.96
N THR A 87 -35.97 -41.55 11.57
CA THR A 87 -36.12 -40.95 10.23
C THR A 87 -36.33 -39.43 10.27
N ARG A 88 -35.83 -38.73 9.24
CA ARG A 88 -36.09 -37.29 8.99
C ARG A 88 -37.43 -37.04 8.26
N ASP A 89 -38.17 -38.10 7.94
CA ASP A 89 -39.44 -38.00 7.22
C ASP A 89 -40.59 -37.54 8.12
N LEU A 90 -41.59 -36.88 7.53
CA LEU A 90 -42.80 -36.46 8.22
C LEU A 90 -43.69 -37.68 8.52
N GLY A 91 -43.71 -38.11 9.78
CA GLY A 91 -44.57 -39.18 10.28
C GLY A 91 -45.68 -38.63 11.19
N PRO A 92 -46.87 -39.25 11.21
CA PRO A 92 -48.02 -38.76 11.98
C PRO A 92 -47.82 -38.80 13.51
N ALA A 93 -46.83 -39.55 14.00
CA ALA A 93 -46.46 -39.63 15.41
C ALA A 93 -45.19 -38.81 15.77
N GLY A 94 -44.63 -38.07 14.81
CA GLY A 94 -43.39 -37.31 14.99
C GLY A 94 -43.58 -36.05 15.84
N VAL A 95 -42.47 -35.58 16.42
CA VAL A 95 -42.42 -34.31 17.16
C VAL A 95 -41.86 -33.23 16.24
N TYR A 96 -42.66 -32.21 15.97
CA TYR A 96 -42.36 -31.11 15.05
C TYR A 96 -42.51 -29.75 15.74
N PHE A 97 -41.55 -28.87 15.44
CA PHE A 97 -41.46 -27.52 15.99
C PHE A 97 -40.82 -26.59 14.98
N VAL A 98 -41.22 -25.32 14.99
CA VAL A 98 -40.51 -24.29 14.22
C VAL A 98 -39.36 -23.77 15.07
N VAL A 99 -38.15 -23.81 14.51
CA VAL A 99 -36.93 -23.29 15.15
C VAL A 99 -36.89 -21.78 15.02
N PHE A 100 -36.56 -21.09 16.11
CA PHE A 100 -36.50 -19.64 16.19
C PHE A 100 -35.14 -19.15 16.68
N VAL A 101 -34.73 -17.98 16.19
CA VAL A 101 -33.63 -17.21 16.76
C VAL A 101 -34.18 -15.93 17.36
N TRP A 102 -33.85 -15.69 18.63
CA TRP A 102 -34.36 -14.54 19.37
C TRP A 102 -33.25 -13.81 20.14
N PRO A 103 -32.50 -12.90 19.47
CA PRO A 103 -31.27 -12.33 20.04
C PRO A 103 -31.46 -11.58 21.37
N LYS A 104 -32.54 -10.79 21.54
CA LYS A 104 -32.80 -10.10 22.81
C LYS A 104 -33.20 -11.04 23.93
N ALA A 105 -33.96 -12.10 23.63
CA ALA A 105 -34.26 -13.11 24.63
C ALA A 105 -32.99 -13.83 25.08
N GLN A 106 -32.09 -14.12 24.15
CA GLN A 106 -30.81 -14.73 24.51
C GLN A 106 -29.92 -13.79 25.32
N ALA A 107 -29.88 -12.50 24.97
CA ALA A 107 -29.17 -11.47 25.74
C ALA A 107 -29.77 -11.28 27.15
N PHE A 108 -31.10 -11.28 27.27
CA PHE A 108 -31.80 -11.24 28.55
C PHE A 108 -31.42 -12.44 29.42
N ARG A 109 -31.43 -13.65 28.85
CA ARG A 109 -31.04 -14.88 29.56
C ARG A 109 -29.60 -14.78 30.08
N THR A 110 -28.66 -14.36 29.24
CA THR A 110 -27.27 -14.13 29.65
C THR A 110 -27.13 -13.07 30.74
N LYS A 111 -27.84 -11.93 30.62
CA LYS A 111 -27.81 -10.83 31.61
C LYS A 111 -28.23 -11.30 33.00
N HIS A 112 -29.20 -12.21 33.08
CA HIS A 112 -29.77 -12.71 34.33
C HIS A 112 -29.23 -14.09 34.74
N GLY A 113 -28.11 -14.53 34.16
CA GLY A 113 -27.43 -15.79 34.54
C GLY A 113 -28.18 -17.06 34.17
N LEU A 114 -29.17 -16.98 33.27
CA LEU A 114 -29.90 -18.14 32.77
C LEU A 114 -29.10 -18.85 31.66
N PRO A 115 -29.18 -20.20 31.56
CA PRO A 115 -28.48 -20.95 30.51
C PRO A 115 -28.98 -20.58 29.11
N MET A 116 -28.20 -20.87 28.07
CA MET A 116 -28.66 -20.74 26.68
C MET A 116 -29.91 -21.60 26.44
N LYS A 117 -30.79 -21.17 25.53
CA LYS A 117 -32.04 -21.88 25.26
C LYS A 117 -32.33 -21.94 23.77
N ASP A 118 -32.71 -23.14 23.33
CA ASP A 118 -33.18 -23.39 21.98
C ASP A 118 -34.61 -22.87 21.85
N PHE A 119 -34.74 -21.71 21.22
CA PHE A 119 -36.02 -21.07 21.01
C PHE A 119 -36.79 -21.77 19.90
N HIS A 120 -38.02 -22.20 20.20
CA HIS A 120 -38.87 -22.92 19.27
C HIS A 120 -40.34 -22.71 19.60
N VAL A 121 -41.20 -23.05 18.65
CA VAL A 121 -42.65 -23.18 18.82
C VAL A 121 -43.05 -24.59 18.44
N SER A 122 -43.56 -25.36 19.40
CA SER A 122 -44.12 -26.70 19.11
C SER A 122 -45.37 -26.56 18.24
N VAL A 123 -45.42 -27.33 17.15
CA VAL A 123 -46.54 -27.30 16.20
C VAL A 123 -47.27 -28.64 16.11
N SER A 124 -46.64 -29.76 16.49
CA SER A 124 -47.30 -31.07 16.60
C SER A 124 -47.89 -31.31 17.98
N ILE A 125 -48.95 -32.11 18.06
CA ILE A 125 -49.54 -32.55 19.35
C ILE A 125 -48.55 -33.39 20.15
N ALA A 126 -47.78 -34.25 19.48
CA ALA A 126 -46.67 -34.96 20.10
C ALA A 126 -45.60 -33.94 20.53
N ASN A 127 -45.19 -33.98 21.80
CA ASN A 127 -44.27 -33.02 22.36
C ASN A 127 -43.21 -33.71 23.23
N ARG A 128 -41.95 -33.43 22.92
CA ARG A 128 -40.77 -33.90 23.66
C ARG A 128 -39.87 -32.71 23.99
N HIS A 129 -39.32 -32.72 25.20
CA HIS A 129 -38.51 -31.63 25.73
C HIS A 129 -37.01 -31.96 25.77
N ASP A 130 -36.65 -33.22 25.53
CA ASP A 130 -35.32 -33.80 25.62
C ASP A 130 -34.58 -33.91 24.27
N ILE A 131 -35.19 -33.40 23.20
CA ILE A 131 -34.64 -33.40 21.85
C ILE A 131 -33.97 -32.05 21.53
N ASP A 132 -32.96 -32.08 20.67
CA ASP A 132 -32.31 -30.86 20.14
C ASP A 132 -33.32 -30.01 19.37
N LYS A 133 -33.30 -28.70 19.60
CA LYS A 133 -34.19 -27.73 18.93
C LYS A 133 -33.42 -26.54 18.36
N THR A 134 -32.11 -26.70 18.22
CA THR A 134 -31.24 -25.74 17.52
C THR A 134 -31.42 -25.84 16.01
N SER A 135 -30.62 -25.09 15.25
CA SER A 135 -30.60 -25.20 13.79
C SER A 135 -30.23 -26.59 13.25
N ASP A 136 -29.58 -27.44 14.06
CA ASP A 136 -29.18 -28.79 13.62
C ASP A 136 -30.40 -29.74 13.54
N ALA A 137 -31.50 -29.37 14.19
CA ALA A 137 -32.75 -30.13 14.19
C ALA A 137 -33.65 -29.82 12.98
N LEU A 138 -33.22 -28.94 12.06
CA LEU A 138 -33.97 -28.61 10.84
C LEU A 138 -34.12 -29.82 9.92
N LEU A 139 -35.33 -30.02 9.39
CA LEU A 139 -35.63 -31.12 8.47
C LEU A 139 -35.04 -30.90 7.07
N ASP A 140 -35.03 -29.64 6.63
CA ASP A 140 -34.50 -29.22 5.33
C ASP A 140 -33.62 -27.98 5.50
N ASN A 141 -32.33 -28.11 5.20
CA ASN A 141 -31.37 -27.01 5.30
C ASN A 141 -31.52 -25.99 4.16
N SER A 142 -32.22 -26.32 3.06
CA SER A 142 -32.47 -25.38 1.96
C SER A 142 -33.30 -24.17 2.42
N CYS A 143 -34.08 -24.31 3.51
CA CYS A 143 -34.84 -23.20 4.08
C CYS A 143 -33.95 -22.02 4.52
N LEU A 144 -32.68 -22.28 4.88
CA LEU A 144 -31.71 -21.25 5.24
C LEU A 144 -31.41 -20.31 4.07
N GLU A 145 -31.46 -20.80 2.83
CA GLU A 145 -31.24 -19.99 1.63
C GLU A 145 -32.36 -18.98 1.40
N SER A 146 -33.56 -19.20 1.93
CA SER A 146 -34.69 -18.27 1.81
C SER A 146 -34.63 -17.12 2.82
N LEU A 147 -33.78 -17.22 3.85
CA LEU A 147 -33.75 -16.25 4.93
C LEU A 147 -33.22 -14.88 4.47
N GLY A 148 -33.86 -13.82 4.98
CA GLY A 148 -33.42 -12.44 4.80
C GLY A 148 -32.23 -12.07 5.68
N LYS A 149 -31.58 -10.94 5.35
CA LYS A 149 -30.36 -10.44 6.03
C LYS A 149 -30.44 -10.46 7.56
N SER A 150 -31.48 -9.87 8.15
CA SER A 150 -31.60 -9.78 9.62
C SER A 150 -31.76 -11.14 10.31
N ALA A 151 -32.43 -12.10 9.67
CA ALA A 151 -32.60 -13.44 10.19
C ALA A 151 -31.28 -14.21 10.14
N LEU A 152 -30.54 -14.13 9.04
CA LEU A 152 -29.21 -14.73 8.91
C LEU A 152 -28.18 -14.08 9.84
N GLU A 153 -28.21 -12.76 10.04
CA GLU A 153 -27.33 -12.11 11.03
C GLU A 153 -27.63 -12.57 12.45
N ALA A 154 -28.90 -12.73 12.79
CA ALA A 154 -29.33 -13.25 14.08
C ALA A 154 -28.87 -14.70 14.27
N LEU A 155 -29.11 -15.56 13.27
CA LEU A 155 -28.71 -16.97 13.27
C LEU A 155 -27.19 -17.12 13.35
N SER A 156 -26.43 -16.40 12.52
CA SER A 156 -24.96 -16.40 12.55
C SER A 156 -24.41 -16.03 13.93
N ARG A 157 -25.03 -15.07 14.64
CA ARG A 157 -24.68 -14.76 16.03
C ARG A 157 -25.04 -15.88 16.99
N GLN A 158 -26.22 -16.49 16.83
CA GLN A 158 -26.71 -17.54 17.71
C GLN A 158 -25.79 -18.77 17.66
N VAL A 159 -25.42 -19.23 16.47
CA VAL A 159 -24.56 -20.42 16.30
C VAL A 159 -23.14 -20.19 16.85
N MET A 160 -22.63 -18.96 16.77
CA MET A 160 -21.39 -18.59 17.47
C MET A 160 -21.51 -18.72 19.00
N LEU A 161 -22.65 -18.30 19.58
CA LEU A 161 -22.91 -18.45 21.02
C LEU A 161 -23.07 -19.92 21.43
N GLU A 162 -23.59 -20.77 20.54
CA GLU A 162 -23.71 -22.22 20.74
C GLU A 162 -22.35 -22.95 20.66
N HIS A 163 -21.25 -22.25 20.36
CA HIS A 163 -19.89 -22.81 20.25
C HIS A 163 -19.79 -23.89 19.15
N LYS A 164 -20.50 -23.67 18.03
CA LYS A 164 -20.50 -24.54 16.84
C LYS A 164 -19.76 -23.85 15.68
N PRO A 165 -18.42 -23.85 15.67
CA PRO A 165 -17.63 -22.99 14.76
C PRO A 165 -17.79 -23.35 13.27
N GLU A 166 -17.90 -24.63 12.91
CA GLU A 166 -18.11 -25.03 11.51
C GLU A 166 -19.48 -24.59 10.99
N CYS A 167 -20.55 -24.81 11.77
CA CYS A 167 -21.89 -24.34 11.42
C CYS A 167 -21.93 -22.79 11.34
N ALA A 168 -21.25 -22.10 12.27
CA ALA A 168 -21.15 -20.64 12.25
C ALA A 168 -20.44 -20.15 10.98
N LEU A 169 -19.41 -20.85 10.53
CA LEU A 169 -18.67 -20.57 9.31
C LEU A 169 -19.54 -20.76 8.06
N GLU A 170 -20.30 -21.84 7.97
CA GLU A 170 -21.25 -22.11 6.88
C GLU A 170 -22.32 -21.00 6.78
N ILE A 171 -22.96 -20.67 7.90
CA ILE A 171 -24.01 -19.65 7.95
C ILE A 171 -23.44 -18.25 7.66
N ALA A 172 -22.26 -17.93 8.19
CA ALA A 172 -21.59 -16.66 7.89
C ALA A 172 -21.18 -16.58 6.40
N THR A 173 -20.76 -17.69 5.80
CA THR A 173 -20.45 -17.79 4.37
C THR A 173 -21.70 -17.52 3.53
N LEU A 174 -22.83 -18.16 3.86
CA LEU A 174 -24.12 -17.92 3.20
C LEU A 174 -24.56 -16.44 3.32
N LEU A 175 -24.46 -15.88 4.53
CA LEU A 175 -24.78 -14.47 4.79
C LEU A 175 -23.94 -13.51 3.95
N CYS A 176 -22.62 -13.73 3.89
CA CYS A 176 -21.72 -12.88 3.09
C CYS A 176 -21.93 -13.08 1.58
N THR A 177 -22.32 -14.28 1.14
CA THR A 177 -22.62 -14.56 -0.26
C THR A 177 -23.85 -13.80 -0.73
N LYS A 178 -24.92 -13.81 0.09
CA LYS A 178 -26.19 -13.18 -0.27
C LYS A 178 -26.20 -11.67 -0.06
N PHE A 179 -25.56 -11.20 1.01
CA PHE A 179 -25.70 -9.82 1.50
C PHE A 179 -24.34 -9.15 1.75
N GLY A 180 -23.27 -9.62 1.09
CA GLY A 180 -21.90 -9.18 1.33
C GLY A 180 -21.68 -7.68 1.23
N GLU A 181 -22.37 -7.00 0.31
CA GLU A 181 -22.30 -5.54 0.18
C GLU A 181 -23.05 -4.79 1.29
N GLU A 182 -23.99 -5.43 1.97
CA GLU A 182 -24.85 -4.79 2.97
C GLU A 182 -24.48 -5.11 4.42
N THR A 183 -23.82 -6.25 4.68
CA THR A 183 -23.57 -6.73 6.05
C THR A 183 -22.12 -6.56 6.47
N ALA A 184 -21.83 -5.60 7.37
CA ALA A 184 -20.53 -5.55 8.04
C ALA A 184 -20.40 -6.69 9.07
N ARG A 185 -21.49 -7.00 9.78
CA ARG A 185 -21.51 -8.02 10.85
C ARG A 185 -21.30 -9.43 10.33
N GLY A 186 -21.77 -9.75 9.12
CA GLY A 186 -21.52 -11.03 8.49
C GLY A 186 -20.03 -11.28 8.26
N TRP A 187 -19.31 -10.29 7.72
CA TRP A 187 -17.86 -10.41 7.49
C TRP A 187 -17.06 -10.56 8.79
N VAL A 188 -17.42 -9.86 9.86
CA VAL A 188 -16.76 -10.03 11.17
C VAL A 188 -16.94 -11.46 11.67
N ARG A 189 -18.18 -11.98 11.62
CA ARG A 189 -18.48 -13.33 12.08
C ARG A 189 -17.86 -14.40 11.19
N LEU A 190 -17.78 -14.16 9.88
CA LEU A 190 -17.06 -15.02 8.96
C LEU A 190 -15.59 -15.10 9.39
N ALA A 191 -14.98 -13.96 9.70
CA ALA A 191 -13.59 -13.90 10.12
C ALA A 191 -13.35 -14.58 11.48
N ASP A 192 -14.21 -14.32 12.47
CA ASP A 192 -14.15 -14.97 13.80
C ASP A 192 -14.33 -16.49 13.69
N ALA A 193 -15.36 -16.95 12.98
CA ALA A 193 -15.59 -18.38 12.77
C ALA A 193 -14.41 -19.03 12.04
N SER A 194 -13.82 -18.35 11.06
CA SER A 194 -12.64 -18.84 10.35
C SER A 194 -11.44 -19.05 11.27
N LEU A 195 -11.21 -18.17 12.25
CA LEU A 195 -10.15 -18.37 13.24
C LEU A 195 -10.43 -19.57 14.16
N LEU A 196 -11.69 -19.78 14.54
CA LEU A 196 -12.10 -20.92 15.38
C LEU A 196 -12.01 -22.26 14.65
N THR A 197 -12.05 -22.27 13.32
CA THR A 197 -11.93 -23.47 12.46
C THR A 197 -10.55 -23.61 11.81
N ASP A 198 -9.51 -22.93 12.32
CA ASP A 198 -8.14 -22.98 11.79
C ASP A 198 -7.99 -22.59 10.30
N ARG A 199 -8.73 -21.54 9.88
CA ARG A 199 -8.68 -20.95 8.52
C ARG A 199 -8.17 -19.51 8.57
N PRO A 200 -6.89 -19.29 8.96
CA PRO A 200 -6.35 -17.95 9.20
C PRO A 200 -6.33 -17.05 7.95
N LYS A 201 -6.21 -17.64 6.74
CA LYS A 201 -6.24 -16.84 5.51
C LYS A 201 -7.63 -16.29 5.24
N LEU A 202 -8.68 -17.12 5.39
CA LEU A 202 -10.06 -16.65 5.24
C LEU A 202 -10.38 -15.55 6.26
N ALA A 203 -9.92 -15.71 7.50
CA ALA A 203 -10.05 -14.67 8.53
C ALA A 203 -9.35 -13.37 8.13
N MET A 204 -8.09 -13.43 7.71
CA MET A 204 -7.32 -12.24 7.29
C MET A 204 -8.00 -11.51 6.14
N LEU A 205 -8.46 -12.22 5.11
CA LEU A 205 -9.11 -11.61 3.97
C LEU A 205 -10.45 -10.98 4.35
N SER A 206 -11.22 -11.63 5.22
CA SER A 206 -12.52 -11.12 5.69
C SER A 206 -12.36 -9.85 6.53
N TYR A 207 -11.40 -9.81 7.45
CA TYR A 207 -11.06 -8.59 8.19
C TYR A 207 -10.51 -7.49 7.29
N GLY A 208 -9.62 -7.83 6.35
CA GLY A 208 -9.06 -6.88 5.38
C GLY A 208 -10.13 -6.26 4.48
N HIS A 209 -11.11 -7.05 4.04
CA HIS A 209 -12.27 -6.58 3.27
C HIS A 209 -13.08 -5.54 4.04
N LEU A 210 -13.31 -5.76 5.34
CA LEU A 210 -13.99 -4.79 6.20
C LEU A 210 -13.19 -3.50 6.37
N VAL A 211 -11.88 -3.59 6.64
CA VAL A 211 -11.02 -2.40 6.73
C VAL A 211 -11.05 -1.63 5.43
N GLU A 212 -10.97 -2.29 4.28
CA GLU A 212 -11.08 -1.65 2.97
C GLU A 212 -12.41 -0.93 2.76
N ARG A 213 -13.53 -1.52 3.19
CA ARG A 213 -14.84 -0.84 3.13
C ARG A 213 -14.86 0.40 4.02
N MET A 214 -14.39 0.28 5.26
CA MET A 214 -14.36 1.38 6.23
C MET A 214 -13.44 2.52 5.79
N THR A 215 -12.35 2.25 5.06
CA THR A 215 -11.46 3.28 4.52
C THR A 215 -12.02 4.00 3.29
N ARG A 216 -13.06 3.47 2.64
CA ARG A 216 -13.76 4.13 1.51
C ARG A 216 -14.89 5.03 1.98
N THR A 217 -15.43 4.81 3.17
CA THR A 217 -16.48 5.67 3.79
C THR A 217 -15.89 6.97 4.33
N PRO A 218 -16.58 8.12 4.21
CA PRO A 218 -16.14 9.40 4.75
C PRO A 218 -15.87 9.38 6.27
N GLN A 219 -15.02 10.29 6.74
CA GLN A 219 -14.45 10.28 8.09
C GLN A 219 -15.46 10.61 9.21
N ASP A 220 -16.61 11.21 8.88
CA ASP A 220 -17.64 11.69 9.81
C ASP A 220 -18.64 10.62 10.28
N ASP A 221 -18.57 9.41 9.72
CA ASP A 221 -19.42 8.29 10.15
C ASP A 221 -18.82 7.56 11.36
N SER A 222 -19.67 7.18 12.32
CA SER A 222 -19.30 6.35 13.48
C SER A 222 -18.68 4.98 13.14
N GLU A 223 -18.70 4.60 11.86
CA GLU A 223 -18.20 3.35 11.28
C GLU A 223 -16.93 3.51 10.41
N GLY A 224 -16.33 4.71 10.33
CA GLY A 224 -15.14 4.98 9.51
C GLY A 224 -13.81 4.41 10.03
N ARG A 225 -12.69 4.85 9.43
CA ARG A 225 -11.30 4.42 9.74
C ARG A 225 -10.90 4.52 11.22
N GLY A 226 -11.49 5.46 11.97
CA GLY A 226 -11.26 5.65 13.41
C GLY A 226 -12.17 4.83 14.33
N SER A 227 -13.11 4.06 13.77
CA SER A 227 -14.11 3.34 14.56
C SER A 227 -13.49 2.26 15.46
N ALA A 228 -14.20 1.91 16.54
CA ALA A 228 -13.81 0.80 17.42
C ALA A 228 -13.76 -0.53 16.64
N LEU A 229 -14.62 -0.69 15.64
CA LEU A 229 -14.65 -1.86 14.77
C LEU A 229 -13.40 -1.92 13.89
N CYS A 230 -12.98 -0.83 13.24
CA CYS A 230 -11.77 -0.80 12.43
C CYS A 230 -10.53 -1.15 13.26
N ARG A 231 -10.41 -0.59 14.48
CA ARG A 231 -9.33 -0.93 15.42
C ARG A 231 -9.35 -2.41 15.80
N HIS A 232 -10.54 -2.96 16.08
CA HIS A 232 -10.70 -4.39 16.35
C HIS A 232 -10.24 -5.25 15.16
N CYS A 233 -10.69 -4.94 13.93
CA CYS A 233 -10.26 -5.66 12.73
C CYS A 233 -8.73 -5.60 12.54
N CYS A 234 -8.11 -4.44 12.73
CA CYS A 234 -6.64 -4.31 12.66
C CYS A 234 -5.93 -5.18 13.72
N THR A 235 -6.44 -5.22 14.95
CA THR A 235 -5.90 -6.10 16.00
C THR A 235 -6.03 -7.58 15.63
N GLN A 236 -7.15 -7.99 15.05
CA GLN A 236 -7.34 -9.38 14.62
C GLN A 236 -6.49 -9.73 13.40
N LEU A 237 -6.27 -8.80 12.48
CA LEU A 237 -5.34 -8.96 11.36
C LEU A 237 -3.91 -9.25 11.85
N SER A 238 -3.45 -8.55 12.90
CA SER A 238 -2.16 -8.85 13.54
C SER A 238 -2.07 -10.28 14.06
N LYS A 239 -3.15 -10.81 14.66
CA LYS A 239 -3.19 -12.22 15.11
C LYS A 239 -3.18 -13.18 13.94
N CYS A 240 -3.93 -12.89 12.88
CA CYS A 240 -3.90 -13.70 11.67
C CYS A 240 -2.49 -13.76 11.07
N ALA A 241 -1.72 -12.67 11.14
CA ALA A 241 -0.37 -12.58 10.60
C ALA A 241 0.67 -13.45 11.33
N GLU A 242 0.34 -13.98 12.50
CA GLU A 242 1.15 -15.00 13.18
C GLU A 242 1.03 -16.38 12.51
N LEU A 243 -0.05 -16.59 11.73
CA LEU A 243 -0.41 -17.87 11.12
C LEU A 243 -0.38 -17.85 9.59
N THR A 244 -0.53 -16.69 8.96
CA THR A 244 -0.56 -16.54 7.49
C THR A 244 0.08 -15.23 7.00
N GLU A 245 0.54 -15.18 5.74
CA GLU A 245 1.15 -13.96 5.18
C GLU A 245 0.13 -12.81 5.03
N TRP A 246 0.60 -11.57 5.14
CA TRP A 246 -0.21 -10.37 5.00
C TRP A 246 -0.90 -10.24 3.64
N GLY A 247 -2.18 -9.87 3.68
CA GLY A 247 -2.96 -9.53 2.49
C GLY A 247 -3.33 -10.75 1.65
N PRO A 248 -3.64 -10.53 0.35
CA PRO A 248 -3.99 -11.59 -0.58
C PRO A 248 -2.75 -12.35 -1.09
N VAL A 249 -1.81 -12.68 -0.20
CA VAL A 249 -0.63 -13.51 -0.51
C VAL A 249 -0.83 -14.88 0.12
N PHE A 250 -0.85 -15.93 -0.69
CA PHE A 250 -1.25 -17.27 -0.29
C PHE A 250 -0.04 -18.21 -0.30
N ALA A 251 0.16 -18.94 0.78
CA ALA A 251 0.96 -20.17 0.77
C ALA A 251 0.18 -21.32 0.12
N LYS A 252 0.82 -22.48 -0.03
CA LYS A 252 0.18 -23.67 -0.58
C LYS A 252 -1.12 -23.99 0.18
N GLU A 253 -2.18 -24.35 -0.55
CA GLU A 253 -3.50 -24.73 -0.01
C GLU A 253 -4.29 -23.62 0.73
N GLU A 254 -3.69 -22.46 1.06
CA GLU A 254 -4.41 -21.37 1.76
C GLU A 254 -5.58 -20.80 0.95
N ILE A 255 -5.52 -20.86 -0.38
CA ILE A 255 -6.63 -20.44 -1.24
C ILE A 255 -7.86 -21.36 -1.14
N GLU A 256 -7.66 -22.61 -0.74
CA GLU A 256 -8.74 -23.58 -0.53
C GLU A 256 -9.55 -23.25 0.72
N GLN A 257 -8.96 -22.49 1.67
CA GLN A 257 -9.69 -21.92 2.80
C GLN A 257 -10.76 -20.91 2.34
N VAL A 258 -10.64 -20.34 1.13
CA VAL A 258 -11.57 -19.31 0.62
C VAL A 258 -12.68 -19.95 -0.21
N PRO A 259 -13.95 -19.89 0.24
CA PRO A 259 -15.10 -20.39 -0.51
C PRO A 259 -15.17 -19.77 -1.91
N SER A 260 -15.46 -20.59 -2.93
CA SER A 260 -15.40 -20.18 -4.35
C SER A 260 -16.30 -18.97 -4.66
N ASN A 261 -17.49 -18.94 -4.09
CA ASN A 261 -18.47 -17.86 -4.11
C ASN A 261 -18.00 -16.54 -3.46
N LEU A 262 -17.00 -16.58 -2.57
CA LEU A 262 -16.45 -15.39 -1.91
C LEU A 262 -15.13 -14.90 -2.52
N ARG A 263 -14.53 -15.66 -3.44
CA ARG A 263 -13.23 -15.31 -4.05
C ARG A 263 -13.26 -13.97 -4.78
N SER A 264 -14.38 -13.60 -5.41
CA SER A 264 -14.54 -12.29 -6.08
C SER A 264 -14.45 -11.10 -5.11
N PHE A 265 -14.88 -11.29 -3.85
CA PHE A 265 -14.79 -10.27 -2.81
C PHE A 265 -13.42 -10.24 -2.13
N LEU A 266 -12.84 -11.42 -1.89
CA LEU A 266 -11.72 -11.61 -0.97
C LEU A 266 -10.36 -11.76 -1.66
N CYS A 267 -10.30 -12.40 -2.83
CA CYS A 267 -9.05 -12.71 -3.52
C CYS A 267 -8.68 -11.62 -4.53
N ARG A 268 -8.62 -10.37 -4.08
CA ARG A 268 -8.25 -9.20 -4.90
C ARG A 268 -7.16 -8.37 -4.23
N PRO A 269 -6.35 -7.63 -5.00
CA PRO A 269 -5.41 -6.66 -4.43
C PRO A 269 -6.13 -5.65 -3.52
N TRP A 270 -5.60 -5.45 -2.32
CA TRP A 270 -6.12 -4.46 -1.38
C TRP A 270 -5.68 -3.04 -1.80
N SER A 271 -6.49 -2.04 -1.49
CA SER A 271 -6.18 -0.64 -1.82
C SER A 271 -5.02 -0.08 -0.97
N ILE A 272 -4.33 0.95 -1.48
CA ILE A 272 -3.28 1.68 -0.73
C ILE A 272 -3.84 2.25 0.58
N SER A 273 -5.09 2.75 0.58
CA SER A 273 -5.73 3.28 1.79
C SER A 273 -5.89 2.23 2.90
N THR A 274 -6.17 0.98 2.51
CA THR A 274 -6.27 -0.18 3.40
C THR A 274 -4.90 -0.51 3.98
N TRP A 275 -3.87 -0.53 3.14
CA TRP A 275 -2.50 -0.83 3.54
C TRP A 275 -1.97 0.16 4.57
N THR A 276 -2.16 1.45 4.31
CA THR A 276 -1.79 2.51 5.26
C THR A 276 -2.54 2.34 6.59
N ALA A 277 -3.84 2.06 6.56
CA ALA A 277 -4.63 1.87 7.78
C ALA A 277 -4.12 0.70 8.64
N ILE A 278 -3.79 -0.43 7.98
CA ILE A 278 -3.26 -1.60 8.66
C ILE A 278 -1.85 -1.29 9.18
N ARG A 279 -0.94 -0.82 8.32
CA ARG A 279 0.45 -0.48 8.68
C ARG A 279 0.53 0.42 9.92
N ASP A 280 -0.30 1.45 9.98
CA ASP A 280 -0.32 2.41 11.09
C ASP A 280 -0.84 1.75 12.39
N SER A 281 -1.74 0.77 12.26
CA SER A 281 -2.35 0.06 13.40
C SER A 281 -1.50 -1.12 13.91
N THR A 282 -0.61 -1.68 13.09
CA THR A 282 0.09 -2.95 13.35
C THR A 282 1.56 -2.80 13.70
N GLN A 283 2.00 -1.59 14.09
CA GLN A 283 3.42 -1.24 14.32
C GLN A 283 4.14 -2.05 15.41
N ASN A 284 3.41 -2.77 16.28
CA ASN A 284 3.98 -3.60 17.34
C ASN A 284 3.67 -5.10 17.18
N THR A 285 3.31 -5.56 15.98
CA THR A 285 2.94 -6.97 15.78
C THR A 285 4.15 -7.88 15.89
N SER A 286 4.08 -8.85 16.81
CA SER A 286 5.05 -9.93 16.93
C SER A 286 4.99 -10.81 15.68
N MET A 287 6.13 -11.12 15.08
CA MET A 287 6.18 -11.92 13.85
C MET A 287 6.70 -13.33 14.14
N ALA A 288 5.83 -14.18 14.66
CA ALA A 288 6.10 -15.60 14.89
C ALA A 288 6.11 -16.41 13.57
N LEU A 289 5.45 -15.93 12.53
CA LEU A 289 5.28 -16.67 11.27
C LEU A 289 6.59 -16.86 10.51
N SER A 290 6.94 -18.12 10.29
CA SER A 290 8.15 -18.54 9.59
C SER A 290 7.79 -19.37 8.35
N TYR A 291 8.32 -18.97 7.19
CA TYR A 291 8.25 -19.79 5.97
C TYR A 291 9.64 -20.17 5.48
N PRO A 292 9.88 -21.45 5.15
CA PRO A 292 11.15 -21.86 4.56
C PRO A 292 11.31 -21.23 3.17
N SER A 293 12.55 -20.95 2.76
CA SER A 293 12.84 -20.35 1.45
C SER A 293 12.32 -21.10 0.21
N ARG A 294 11.91 -22.36 0.37
CA ARG A 294 11.35 -23.18 -0.71
C ARG A 294 9.85 -22.99 -0.87
N GLU A 295 9.17 -22.44 0.13
CA GLU A 295 7.74 -22.15 0.07
C GLU A 295 7.45 -21.23 -1.11
N ARG A 296 6.37 -21.54 -1.84
CA ARG A 296 5.94 -20.76 -3.00
C ARG A 296 4.69 -20.00 -2.62
N LEU A 297 4.79 -18.69 -2.65
CA LEU A 297 3.66 -17.82 -2.39
C LEU A 297 3.03 -17.38 -3.71
N THR A 298 1.70 -17.26 -3.72
CA THR A 298 0.94 -16.74 -4.86
C THR A 298 0.17 -15.50 -4.46
N THR A 299 -0.20 -14.67 -5.42
CA THR A 299 -1.04 -13.47 -5.21
C THR A 299 -1.94 -13.28 -6.43
N PRO A 300 -3.17 -12.74 -6.27
CA PRO A 300 -4.03 -12.47 -7.40
C PRO A 300 -3.43 -11.37 -8.27
N TYR A 301 -3.30 -11.66 -9.56
CA TYR A 301 -2.75 -10.75 -10.55
C TYR A 301 -3.55 -10.89 -11.84
N SER A 302 -3.87 -9.75 -12.46
CA SER A 302 -4.47 -9.69 -13.79
C SER A 302 -3.40 -9.19 -14.76
N PRO A 303 -2.86 -10.06 -15.62
CA PRO A 303 -2.02 -9.63 -16.73
C PRO A 303 -2.88 -8.78 -17.67
N LEU A 304 -2.44 -7.56 -18.00
CA LEU A 304 -3.04 -6.61 -18.96
C LEU A 304 -4.22 -7.16 -19.82
N GLY A 305 -5.46 -7.05 -19.30
CA GLY A 305 -6.69 -7.39 -20.03
C GLY A 305 -7.22 -8.82 -19.86
N ASN A 306 -6.54 -9.68 -19.09
CA ASN A 306 -6.96 -11.04 -18.81
C ASN A 306 -7.70 -11.16 -17.46
N LEU A 307 -8.37 -12.30 -17.27
CA LEU A 307 -8.99 -12.67 -16.00
C LEU A 307 -7.94 -12.68 -14.87
N MET A 308 -8.39 -12.35 -13.66
CA MET A 308 -7.54 -12.35 -12.48
C MET A 308 -7.20 -13.80 -12.08
N GLU A 309 -5.92 -14.13 -12.03
CA GLU A 309 -5.43 -15.47 -11.74
C GLU A 309 -4.42 -15.45 -10.58
N GLN A 310 -4.17 -16.62 -9.99
CA GLN A 310 -3.12 -16.78 -8.99
C GLN A 310 -1.75 -16.78 -9.66
N TYR A 311 -0.94 -15.77 -9.37
CA TYR A 311 0.40 -15.63 -9.90
C TYR A 311 1.44 -16.01 -8.85
N THR A 312 2.36 -16.90 -9.20
CA THR A 312 3.43 -17.35 -8.30
C THR A 312 4.50 -16.28 -8.17
N LEU A 313 4.71 -15.77 -6.96
CA LEU A 313 5.80 -14.85 -6.64
C LEU A 313 7.16 -15.55 -6.73
N PRO A 314 8.25 -14.82 -7.04
CA PRO A 314 9.58 -15.36 -6.87
C PRO A 314 9.84 -15.79 -5.42
N ARG A 315 10.77 -16.73 -5.27
CA ARG A 315 10.94 -17.49 -4.04
C ARG A 315 11.25 -16.59 -2.86
N PHE A 316 10.89 -17.08 -1.69
CA PHE A 316 11.28 -16.48 -0.42
C PHE A 316 10.81 -15.02 -0.29
N PHE A 317 9.68 -14.67 -0.91
CA PHE A 317 8.98 -13.43 -0.63
C PHE A 317 8.49 -13.41 0.82
N ARG A 318 8.70 -12.30 1.53
CA ARG A 318 8.02 -11.97 2.78
C ARG A 318 7.85 -10.47 2.89
N TRP A 319 6.75 -10.05 3.49
CA TRP A 319 6.69 -8.74 4.15
C TRP A 319 7.58 -8.79 5.40
N ILE A 320 8.61 -7.94 5.45
CA ILE A 320 9.45 -7.73 6.64
C ILE A 320 8.74 -6.76 7.59
N VAL A 321 8.27 -5.65 7.03
CA VAL A 321 7.39 -4.70 7.70
C VAL A 321 6.14 -4.60 6.83
N PRO A 322 4.94 -4.86 7.39
CA PRO A 322 3.70 -4.93 6.62
C PRO A 322 3.51 -3.71 5.73
N PHE A 323 3.39 -3.94 4.43
CA PHE A 323 3.16 -2.91 3.41
C PHE A 323 4.21 -1.77 3.36
N GLN A 324 5.40 -1.99 3.91
CA GLN A 324 6.50 -1.01 3.92
C GLN A 324 7.78 -1.58 3.33
N LEU A 325 8.21 -2.76 3.79
CA LEU A 325 9.45 -3.38 3.35
C LEU A 325 9.20 -4.86 3.11
N ALA A 326 9.57 -5.34 1.92
CA ALA A 326 9.55 -6.74 1.57
C ALA A 326 10.93 -7.21 1.09
N ALA A 327 11.18 -8.52 1.17
CA ALA A 327 12.38 -9.15 0.64
C ALA A 327 12.08 -10.46 -0.08
N MET A 328 12.81 -10.74 -1.16
CA MET A 328 12.61 -11.93 -2.01
C MET A 328 13.86 -12.33 -2.80
N SER A 329 13.80 -13.46 -3.51
CA SER A 329 14.77 -13.81 -4.55
C SER A 329 14.61 -12.98 -5.82
N THR A 330 15.58 -13.03 -6.72
CA THR A 330 15.57 -12.29 -8.00
C THR A 330 14.25 -12.47 -8.78
N PRO A 331 13.61 -11.37 -9.23
CA PRO A 331 12.56 -11.41 -10.24
C PRO A 331 13.01 -12.11 -11.52
N ARG A 332 12.12 -12.85 -12.16
CA ARG A 332 12.43 -13.73 -13.30
C ARG A 332 12.09 -13.11 -14.64
N ASN A 333 11.13 -12.17 -14.67
CA ASN A 333 10.64 -11.54 -15.90
C ASN A 333 9.90 -10.22 -15.61
N ARG A 334 9.44 -9.56 -16.68
CA ARG A 334 8.64 -8.32 -16.61
C ARG A 334 7.31 -8.50 -15.87
N ASP A 335 6.68 -9.68 -15.92
CA ASP A 335 5.41 -9.90 -15.23
C ASP A 335 5.56 -10.04 -13.71
N ASP A 336 6.71 -10.51 -13.22
CA ASP A 336 7.04 -10.40 -11.79
C ASP A 336 7.03 -8.93 -11.35
N ILE A 337 7.66 -8.03 -12.12
CA ILE A 337 7.70 -6.59 -11.81
C ILE A 337 6.30 -5.97 -11.84
N ARG A 338 5.47 -6.34 -12.83
CA ARG A 338 4.08 -5.88 -12.92
C ARG A 338 3.23 -6.40 -11.77
N CYS A 339 3.36 -7.67 -11.40
CA CYS A 339 2.67 -8.27 -10.27
C CYS A 339 3.03 -7.57 -8.95
N LEU A 340 4.32 -7.34 -8.70
CA LEU A 340 4.80 -6.57 -7.54
C LEU A 340 4.19 -5.15 -7.52
N CYS A 341 4.08 -4.51 -8.68
CA CYS A 341 3.51 -3.17 -8.79
C CYS A 341 1.99 -3.14 -8.59
N TYR A 342 1.22 -3.98 -9.30
CA TYR A 342 -0.23 -3.88 -9.34
C TYR A 342 -0.92 -4.64 -8.21
N SER A 343 -0.39 -5.80 -7.83
CA SER A 343 -0.99 -6.64 -6.77
C SER A 343 -0.46 -6.28 -5.39
N LEU A 344 0.82 -5.89 -5.31
CA LEU A 344 1.52 -5.63 -4.06
C LEU A 344 2.01 -4.19 -3.89
N HIS A 345 1.53 -3.24 -4.70
CA HIS A 345 1.86 -1.80 -4.66
C HIS A 345 3.34 -1.44 -4.40
N ILE A 346 4.28 -2.33 -4.74
CA ILE A 346 5.70 -2.05 -4.62
C ILE A 346 6.03 -0.98 -5.65
N ARG A 347 6.69 0.08 -5.22
CA ARG A 347 7.09 1.21 -6.08
C ARG A 347 8.59 1.37 -6.19
N HIS A 348 9.36 0.67 -5.36
CA HIS A 348 10.81 0.70 -5.43
C HIS A 348 11.39 -0.71 -5.27
N VAL A 349 12.13 -1.15 -6.29
CA VAL A 349 12.87 -2.42 -6.28
C VAL A 349 14.35 -2.13 -6.12
N VAL A 350 15.01 -2.77 -5.16
CA VAL A 350 16.45 -2.66 -4.89
C VAL A 350 17.13 -3.95 -5.33
N THR A 351 17.95 -3.86 -6.37
CA THR A 351 18.65 -4.99 -6.99
C THR A 351 20.07 -5.08 -6.45
N LEU A 352 20.39 -6.18 -5.74
CA LEU A 352 21.72 -6.38 -5.15
C LEU A 352 22.65 -7.30 -5.97
N THR A 353 22.13 -8.01 -6.96
CA THR A 353 22.86 -9.03 -7.71
C THR A 353 23.84 -8.39 -8.70
N GLU A 354 25.12 -8.25 -8.36
CA GLU A 354 26.15 -7.67 -9.26
C GLU A 354 26.29 -8.46 -10.56
N GLU A 355 26.16 -9.78 -10.48
CA GLU A 355 26.41 -10.69 -11.60
C GLU A 355 25.33 -10.62 -12.69
N GLU A 356 24.10 -10.31 -12.30
CA GLU A 356 22.93 -10.35 -13.17
C GLU A 356 21.94 -9.24 -12.75
N PRO A 357 22.16 -7.99 -13.22
CA PRO A 357 21.23 -6.89 -13.01
C PRO A 357 19.91 -7.13 -13.72
N LEU A 358 18.80 -6.61 -13.17
CA LEU A 358 17.51 -6.71 -13.84
C LEU A 358 17.48 -5.84 -15.11
N PRO A 359 16.93 -6.32 -16.23
CA PRO A 359 16.80 -5.53 -17.46
C PRO A 359 15.95 -4.26 -17.22
N THR A 360 16.45 -3.10 -17.64
CA THR A 360 15.73 -1.82 -17.54
C THR A 360 14.37 -1.87 -18.23
N ALA A 361 14.31 -2.60 -19.36
CA ALA A 361 13.08 -2.82 -20.11
C ALA A 361 11.95 -3.44 -19.27
N TRP A 362 12.22 -4.16 -18.18
CA TRP A 362 11.15 -4.73 -17.35
C TRP A 362 10.34 -3.67 -16.59
N PHE A 363 10.85 -2.43 -16.48
CA PHE A 363 10.19 -1.33 -15.79
C PHE A 363 9.48 -0.37 -16.77
N ASP A 364 9.74 -0.49 -18.07
CA ASP A 364 9.13 0.35 -19.10
C ASP A 364 7.60 0.18 -19.14
N GLY A 365 6.88 1.31 -19.15
CA GLY A 365 5.42 1.35 -19.20
C GLY A 365 4.72 0.89 -17.93
N VAL A 366 5.45 0.65 -16.83
CA VAL A 366 4.86 0.35 -15.52
C VAL A 366 4.82 1.64 -14.69
N PRO A 367 3.63 2.11 -14.27
CA PRO A 367 3.50 3.42 -13.65
C PRO A 367 4.16 3.44 -12.27
N ASN A 368 4.97 4.47 -12.03
CA ASN A 368 5.50 4.83 -10.72
C ASN A 368 6.35 3.75 -10.00
N ILE A 369 6.89 2.76 -10.71
CA ILE A 369 7.86 1.80 -10.15
C ILE A 369 9.28 2.15 -10.59
N LYS A 370 10.24 2.09 -9.68
CA LYS A 370 11.67 2.35 -9.93
C LYS A 370 12.53 1.18 -9.53
N ASN A 371 13.67 1.03 -10.19
CA ASN A 371 14.72 0.09 -9.79
C ASN A 371 15.98 0.87 -9.41
N THR A 372 16.56 0.53 -8.26
CA THR A 372 17.89 0.98 -7.85
C THR A 372 18.84 -0.21 -7.79
N PHE A 373 19.94 -0.12 -8.54
CA PHE A 373 20.97 -1.16 -8.59
C PHE A 373 22.10 -0.85 -7.61
N LEU A 374 22.26 -1.70 -6.58
CA LEU A 374 23.35 -1.62 -5.58
C LEU A 374 24.18 -2.90 -5.66
N PRO A 375 25.15 -3.01 -6.59
CA PRO A 375 25.88 -4.25 -6.85
C PRO A 375 26.65 -4.73 -5.63
N VAL A 376 26.35 -5.94 -5.17
CA VAL A 376 27.12 -6.64 -4.14
C VAL A 376 27.52 -7.99 -4.71
N PRO A 377 28.80 -8.39 -4.70
CA PRO A 377 29.20 -9.69 -5.23
C PRO A 377 28.57 -10.85 -4.46
N ASN A 378 28.46 -12.01 -5.10
CA ASN A 378 27.89 -13.21 -4.48
C ASN A 378 28.67 -13.61 -3.22
N TYR A 379 27.96 -14.04 -2.17
CA TYR A 379 28.49 -14.35 -0.84
C TYR A 379 29.21 -13.20 -0.08
N LYS A 380 29.24 -11.99 -0.63
CA LYS A 380 29.80 -10.80 0.02
C LYS A 380 28.75 -10.00 0.79
N ALA A 381 29.24 -9.12 1.66
CA ALA A 381 28.40 -8.19 2.40
C ALA A 381 28.26 -6.85 1.66
N PRO A 382 27.09 -6.18 1.74
CA PRO A 382 26.96 -4.81 1.29
C PRO A 382 27.89 -3.89 2.09
N SER A 383 28.45 -2.89 1.43
CA SER A 383 29.24 -1.85 2.08
C SER A 383 28.36 -0.86 2.86
N ILE A 384 28.92 -0.18 3.84
CA ILE A 384 28.21 0.84 4.63
C ILE A 384 27.52 1.90 3.75
N PRO A 385 28.15 2.48 2.71
CA PRO A 385 27.46 3.42 1.81
C PRO A 385 26.24 2.83 1.10
N GLN A 386 26.29 1.54 0.73
CA GLN A 386 25.16 0.85 0.11
C GLN A 386 24.03 0.63 1.12
N ILE A 387 24.37 0.29 2.37
CA ILE A 387 23.40 0.19 3.47
C ILE A 387 22.76 1.56 3.74
N ASP A 388 23.56 2.62 3.89
CA ASP A 388 23.07 3.99 4.12
C ASP A 388 22.10 4.43 3.01
N LEU A 389 22.41 4.12 1.74
CA LEU A 389 21.53 4.42 0.62
C LEU A 389 20.24 3.59 0.63
N PHE A 390 20.31 2.29 0.91
CA PHE A 390 19.13 1.46 1.11
C PHE A 390 18.22 2.01 2.21
N MET A 391 18.80 2.46 3.33
CA MET A 391 18.04 3.08 4.41
C MET A 391 17.38 4.40 4.00
N ARG A 392 18.05 5.25 3.20
CA ARG A 392 17.43 6.45 2.61
C ARG A 392 16.24 6.12 1.72
N LEU A 393 16.34 5.07 0.90
CA LEU A 393 15.24 4.62 0.05
C LEU A 393 14.03 4.16 0.89
N CYS A 394 14.29 3.43 1.97
CA CYS A 394 13.24 2.96 2.87
C CYS A 394 12.56 4.10 3.66
N CYS A 395 13.30 5.16 4.01
CA CYS A 395 12.72 6.33 4.69
C CYS A 395 11.94 7.18 3.68
N ASN A 396 12.57 7.62 2.59
CA ASN A 396 11.99 8.61 1.68
C ASN A 396 10.82 8.09 0.82
N SER A 397 10.57 6.78 0.82
CA SER A 397 9.48 6.19 0.07
C SER A 397 8.20 6.10 0.90
N SER A 398 7.15 6.81 0.46
CA SER A 398 5.79 6.65 1.00
C SER A 398 5.16 5.31 0.63
N ALA A 399 5.72 4.62 -0.37
CA ALA A 399 5.27 3.35 -0.89
C ALA A 399 6.22 2.19 -0.53
N PRO A 400 5.75 0.93 -0.55
CA PRO A 400 6.58 -0.20 -0.17
C PRO A 400 7.81 -0.39 -1.05
N VAL A 401 8.93 -0.66 -0.37
CA VAL A 401 10.23 -0.98 -0.96
C VAL A 401 10.45 -2.49 -0.92
N LEU A 402 11.00 -3.04 -2.00
CA LEU A 402 11.37 -4.43 -2.11
C LEU A 402 12.88 -4.54 -2.33
N VAL A 403 13.57 -5.33 -1.50
CA VAL A 403 14.98 -5.67 -1.72
C VAL A 403 15.14 -7.12 -2.15
N HIS A 404 15.98 -7.39 -3.16
CA HIS A 404 16.25 -8.75 -3.62
C HIS A 404 17.73 -9.00 -3.91
N CYS A 405 18.08 -10.29 -3.93
CA CYS A 405 19.32 -10.81 -4.48
C CYS A 405 19.06 -12.20 -5.08
N GLY A 406 20.09 -12.84 -5.67
CA GLY A 406 20.00 -14.20 -6.24
C GLY A 406 19.04 -15.16 -5.51
N GLY A 407 19.34 -15.46 -4.24
CA GLY A 407 18.49 -16.33 -3.40
C GLY A 407 17.55 -15.60 -2.43
N GLY A 408 17.64 -14.28 -2.32
CA GLY A 408 16.92 -13.50 -1.29
C GLY A 408 17.35 -13.79 0.16
N LYS A 409 18.56 -14.35 0.36
CA LYS A 409 19.08 -14.88 1.64
C LYS A 409 20.24 -14.07 2.21
N GLY A 410 21.42 -14.12 1.59
CA GLY A 410 22.63 -13.46 2.08
C GLY A 410 22.56 -11.95 1.95
N ARG A 411 22.89 -11.41 0.77
CA ARG A 411 22.94 -9.95 0.51
C ARG A 411 21.66 -9.21 0.92
N ALA A 412 20.50 -9.71 0.51
CA ALA A 412 19.21 -9.12 0.86
C ALA A 412 18.90 -9.26 2.36
N GLY A 413 19.22 -10.40 2.97
CA GLY A 413 19.08 -10.60 4.41
C GLY A 413 19.99 -9.67 5.22
N THR A 414 21.20 -9.36 4.75
CA THR A 414 22.08 -8.38 5.40
C THR A 414 21.47 -6.98 5.38
N MET A 415 20.90 -6.53 4.25
CA MET A 415 20.20 -5.24 4.17
C MET A 415 18.99 -5.21 5.11
N VAL A 416 18.19 -6.28 5.12
CA VAL A 416 17.04 -6.40 6.02
C VAL A 416 17.47 -6.39 7.50
N ALA A 417 18.52 -7.10 7.87
CA ALA A 417 19.02 -7.09 9.25
C ALA A 417 19.54 -5.70 9.67
N CYS A 418 20.20 -4.96 8.77
CA CYS A 418 20.58 -3.57 9.04
C CYS A 418 19.34 -2.67 9.25
N TYR A 419 18.26 -2.89 8.49
CA TYR A 419 17.00 -2.21 8.71
C TYR A 419 16.41 -2.54 10.09
N LEU A 420 16.39 -3.83 10.48
CA LEU A 420 15.88 -4.26 11.79
C LEU A 420 16.71 -3.71 12.96
N VAL A 421 18.03 -3.56 12.79
CA VAL A 421 18.87 -2.86 13.78
C VAL A 421 18.39 -1.43 13.99
N ALA A 422 18.07 -0.70 12.91
CA ALA A 422 17.66 0.70 13.01
C ALA A 422 16.23 0.87 13.52
N PHE A 423 15.28 0.07 13.03
CA PHE A 423 13.83 0.31 13.22
C PHE A 423 13.07 -0.87 13.84
N GLY A 424 13.70 -2.04 13.99
CA GLY A 424 12.99 -3.26 14.28
C GLY A 424 11.93 -3.56 13.20
N PHE A 425 10.79 -4.12 13.61
CA PHE A 425 9.67 -4.41 12.71
C PHE A 425 8.73 -3.21 12.48
N LYS A 426 9.22 -1.98 12.67
CA LYS A 426 8.44 -0.75 12.52
C LYS A 426 8.77 -0.04 11.20
N PRO A 427 7.82 0.72 10.64
CA PRO A 427 8.15 1.68 9.58
C PRO A 427 9.10 2.76 10.11
N PRO A 428 9.88 3.44 9.24
CA PRO A 428 10.71 4.55 9.66
C PRO A 428 9.84 5.69 10.24
N PRO A 429 10.30 6.39 11.29
CA PRO A 429 9.62 7.58 11.81
C PRO A 429 9.40 8.64 10.72
N VAL A 430 8.26 9.32 10.77
CA VAL A 430 7.85 10.30 9.75
C VAL A 430 8.82 11.48 9.69
N GLU A 431 9.45 11.82 10.82
CA GLU A 431 10.41 12.92 10.93
C GLU A 431 11.67 12.69 10.08
N LEU A 432 11.98 11.44 9.70
CA LEU A 432 13.10 11.13 8.81
C LEU A 432 12.82 11.43 7.33
N ASN A 433 11.57 11.71 6.95
CA ASN A 433 11.18 11.98 5.56
C ASN A 433 11.48 13.41 5.14
N ASP A 434 11.43 14.35 6.09
CA ASP A 434 11.81 15.72 5.86
C ASP A 434 13.33 15.78 5.95
N GLY A 435 14.01 15.96 4.80
CA GLY A 435 15.47 16.00 4.66
C GLY A 435 16.22 17.07 5.50
N ASN A 436 15.55 17.68 6.47
CA ASN A 436 16.04 18.58 7.50
C ASN A 436 16.07 17.92 8.89
N VAL A 437 16.44 16.65 9.00
CA VAL A 437 16.71 16.07 10.32
C VAL A 437 18.00 16.67 10.88
N SER A 438 17.85 17.78 11.59
CA SER A 438 18.81 18.21 12.57
C SER A 438 19.08 17.04 13.52
N ASN A 439 20.36 16.80 13.84
CA ASN A 439 20.88 15.71 14.69
C ASN A 439 20.31 15.65 16.14
N GLY A 440 19.15 16.25 16.41
CA GLY A 440 18.49 16.33 17.71
C GLY A 440 17.31 15.37 17.91
N VAL A 441 16.82 14.67 16.88
CA VAL A 441 15.76 13.65 17.05
C VAL A 441 16.41 12.34 17.51
N TRP A 442 15.97 11.85 18.68
CA TRP A 442 16.51 10.71 19.41
C TRP A 442 16.68 9.46 18.54
N PHE A 443 17.92 9.03 18.28
CA PHE A 443 18.20 7.80 17.53
C PHE A 443 19.04 6.83 18.36
N GLN A 444 18.39 5.80 18.88
CA GLN A 444 19.03 4.58 19.36
C GLN A 444 18.60 3.43 18.44
N PRO A 445 19.51 2.51 18.06
CA PRO A 445 19.13 1.29 17.37
C PRO A 445 18.02 0.54 18.12
N ALA A 446 16.98 0.13 17.39
CA ALA A 446 15.85 -0.62 17.95
C ALA A 446 16.23 -2.03 18.41
N MET A 447 17.28 -2.62 17.80
CA MET A 447 17.79 -3.95 18.12
C MET A 447 19.31 -3.95 18.05
N THR A 448 19.95 -4.81 18.85
CA THR A 448 21.35 -5.17 18.64
C THR A 448 21.50 -5.97 17.33
N ALA A 449 22.73 -6.05 16.81
CA ALA A 449 23.02 -6.86 15.63
C ALA A 449 22.60 -8.34 15.81
N THR A 450 22.89 -8.92 16.98
CA THR A 450 22.54 -10.31 17.30
C THR A 450 21.03 -10.52 17.33
N GLU A 451 20.29 -9.64 17.99
CA GLU A 451 18.82 -9.70 18.06
C GLU A 451 18.20 -9.57 16.67
N ALA A 452 18.67 -8.64 15.85
CA ALA A 452 18.18 -8.44 14.48
C ALA A 452 18.44 -9.67 13.60
N ILE A 453 19.65 -10.26 13.67
CA ILE A 453 19.99 -11.48 12.93
C ILE A 453 19.11 -12.65 13.39
N GLN A 454 18.93 -12.83 14.69
CA GLN A 454 18.12 -13.91 15.26
C GLN A 454 16.65 -13.76 14.86
N ALA A 455 16.07 -12.57 15.03
CA ALA A 455 14.69 -12.29 14.66
C ALA A 455 14.44 -12.51 13.15
N LEU A 456 15.39 -12.07 12.30
CA LEU A 456 15.31 -12.32 10.87
C LEU A 456 15.40 -13.81 10.54
N ARG A 457 16.29 -14.57 11.18
CA ARG A 457 16.41 -16.01 10.95
C ARG A 457 15.19 -16.80 11.43
N THR A 458 14.53 -16.35 12.49
CA THR A 458 13.26 -16.93 12.94
C THR A 458 12.16 -16.75 11.89
N MET A 459 11.97 -15.53 11.38
CA MET A 459 10.94 -15.24 10.36
C MET A 459 11.30 -15.80 8.98
N ARG A 460 12.59 -15.76 8.62
CA ARG A 460 13.14 -16.09 7.31
C ARG A 460 14.35 -17.02 7.46
N PRO A 461 14.12 -18.33 7.69
CA PRO A 461 15.18 -19.30 7.91
C PRO A 461 16.22 -19.32 6.78
N GLY A 462 17.50 -19.25 7.17
CA GLY A 462 18.63 -19.21 6.26
C GLY A 462 19.00 -17.80 5.73
N SER A 463 18.41 -16.73 6.29
CA SER A 463 18.89 -15.37 6.04
C SER A 463 20.28 -15.15 6.65
N ILE A 464 21.12 -14.42 5.92
CA ILE A 464 22.55 -14.20 6.21
C ILE A 464 23.36 -15.50 6.15
N GLU A 465 24.21 -15.60 5.14
CA GLU A 465 24.88 -16.85 4.72
C GLU A 465 26.35 -16.91 5.13
N THR A 466 27.01 -15.76 5.38
CA THR A 466 28.45 -15.71 5.66
C THR A 466 28.76 -14.90 6.91
N LYS A 467 29.90 -15.21 7.55
CA LYS A 467 30.42 -14.44 8.69
C LYS A 467 30.68 -12.97 8.34
N GLU A 468 31.17 -12.71 7.12
CA GLU A 468 31.38 -11.35 6.59
C GLU A 468 30.07 -10.53 6.62
N GLN A 469 28.93 -11.16 6.31
CA GLN A 469 27.62 -10.52 6.36
C GLN A 469 27.15 -10.26 7.79
N GLU A 470 27.39 -11.17 8.73
CA GLU A 470 27.10 -10.94 10.17
C GLU A 470 27.95 -9.80 10.74
N GLU A 471 29.24 -9.77 10.40
CA GLU A 471 30.15 -8.69 10.77
C GLU A 471 29.70 -7.34 10.19
N ALA A 472 29.16 -7.31 8.96
CA ALA A 472 28.62 -6.09 8.38
C ALA A 472 27.42 -5.52 9.17
N VAL A 473 26.49 -6.36 9.63
CA VAL A 473 25.38 -5.94 10.50
C VAL A 473 25.92 -5.39 11.83
N SER A 474 26.92 -6.06 12.41
CA SER A 474 27.56 -5.64 13.67
C SER A 474 28.31 -4.30 13.54
N ASN A 475 29.01 -4.12 12.43
CA ASN A 475 29.70 -2.87 12.08
C ASN A 475 28.69 -1.74 11.87
N TYR A 476 27.58 -2.01 11.19
CA TYR A 476 26.52 -1.01 10.99
C TYR A 476 25.86 -0.62 12.32
N CYS A 477 25.51 -1.57 13.18
CA CYS A 477 24.99 -1.30 14.52
C CYS A 477 25.95 -0.42 15.33
N SER A 478 27.23 -0.76 15.33
CA SER A 478 28.27 0.03 16.02
C SER A 478 28.42 1.44 15.43
N LEU A 479 28.27 1.57 14.11
CA LEU A 479 28.35 2.83 13.40
C LEU A 479 27.19 3.76 13.77
N LEU A 480 25.97 3.25 13.87
CA LEU A 480 24.81 4.00 14.31
C LEU A 480 25.00 4.62 15.71
N TRP A 481 25.53 3.83 16.65
CA TRP A 481 25.90 4.34 17.98
C TRP A 481 26.97 5.44 17.93
N LYS A 482 28.00 5.27 17.09
CA LYS A 482 29.07 6.27 16.91
C LYS A 482 28.55 7.56 16.28
N ARG A 483 27.70 7.46 15.26
CA ARG A 483 27.12 8.61 14.55
C ARG A 483 26.05 9.33 15.38
N ARG A 484 25.40 8.64 16.32
CA ARG A 484 24.19 9.11 17.02
C ARG A 484 23.08 9.54 16.04
N GLY A 485 22.98 8.81 14.94
CA GLY A 485 22.07 9.13 13.85
C GLY A 485 22.12 8.06 12.77
N LEU A 486 21.05 8.00 11.98
CA LEU A 486 20.90 7.01 10.92
C LEU A 486 21.86 7.25 9.75
N PHE A 487 22.04 8.52 9.38
CA PHE A 487 22.82 8.93 8.22
C PHE A 487 24.13 9.62 8.63
N PRO A 488 25.17 9.58 7.78
CA PRO A 488 26.36 10.37 8.02
C PRO A 488 26.00 11.87 8.02
N PRO A 489 26.68 12.70 8.84
CA PRO A 489 26.47 14.14 8.84
C PRO A 489 26.76 14.69 7.44
N GLU A 490 25.83 15.49 6.91
CA GLU A 490 26.03 16.08 5.59
C GLU A 490 27.12 17.15 5.63
N PRO A 491 28.08 17.16 4.68
CA PRO A 491 29.06 18.22 4.59
C PRO A 491 28.38 19.57 4.40
N ALA A 492 28.92 20.62 5.03
CA ALA A 492 28.40 21.98 4.88
C ALA A 492 28.32 22.38 3.40
N GLN A 493 27.16 22.91 3.00
CA GLN A 493 26.99 23.49 1.67
C GLN A 493 27.81 24.80 1.59
N PRO A 494 28.42 25.12 0.45
CA PRO A 494 29.02 26.42 0.23
C PRO A 494 27.98 27.53 0.40
N THR A 495 28.41 28.69 0.87
CA THR A 495 27.55 29.87 0.93
C THR A 495 27.10 30.26 -0.48
N PRO A 496 25.81 30.63 -0.67
CA PRO A 496 25.32 31.14 -1.94
C PRO A 496 26.22 32.24 -2.51
N SER A 497 26.56 32.12 -3.78
CA SER A 497 27.48 33.00 -4.49
C SER A 497 27.00 33.25 -5.92
N ARG A 498 27.59 34.24 -6.57
CA ARG A 498 27.43 34.50 -8.01
C ARG A 498 28.52 33.78 -8.80
N PRO A 499 28.33 33.48 -10.10
CA PRO A 499 29.39 32.94 -10.93
C PRO A 499 30.51 33.97 -11.13
N GLU A 500 31.77 33.55 -10.92
CA GLU A 500 32.95 34.38 -11.14
C GLU A 500 33.36 34.25 -12.62
N ILE A 501 33.21 35.33 -13.40
CA ILE A 501 33.46 35.32 -14.85
C ILE A 501 34.76 36.05 -15.16
N THR A 502 35.67 35.38 -15.87
CA THR A 502 36.94 35.93 -16.36
C THR A 502 37.01 35.77 -17.87
N GLY A 503 37.31 36.85 -18.61
CA GLY A 503 37.40 36.83 -20.07
C GLY A 503 36.24 37.56 -20.75
N LYS A 504 35.74 37.02 -21.86
CA LYS A 504 34.66 37.62 -22.64
C LYS A 504 33.26 37.37 -22.00
N PRO A 505 32.21 38.08 -22.44
CA PRO A 505 30.84 37.82 -21.97
C PRO A 505 30.31 36.43 -22.39
N VAL A 506 29.72 35.69 -21.44
CA VAL A 506 29.35 34.27 -21.59
C VAL A 506 28.21 34.01 -22.57
N GLU A 507 27.39 35.01 -22.90
CA GLU A 507 26.19 34.90 -23.73
C GLU A 507 26.52 34.47 -25.18
N THR A 508 27.75 34.74 -25.61
CA THR A 508 28.23 34.39 -26.95
C THR A 508 28.90 33.01 -27.02
N THR A 509 28.85 32.22 -25.93
CA THR A 509 29.42 30.87 -25.88
C THR A 509 28.80 29.92 -26.90
N ASP A 510 29.63 29.34 -27.75
CA ASP A 510 29.27 28.27 -28.69
C ASP A 510 29.82 26.90 -28.27
N LEU A 511 30.89 26.83 -27.48
CA LEU A 511 31.38 25.61 -26.86
C LEU A 511 31.46 25.78 -25.34
N LEU A 512 30.65 25.00 -24.60
CA LEU A 512 30.66 24.99 -23.15
C LEU A 512 31.34 23.72 -22.63
N VAL A 513 32.55 23.85 -22.08
CA VAL A 513 33.31 22.75 -21.50
C VAL A 513 33.09 22.75 -19.98
N LEU A 514 32.40 21.73 -19.46
CA LEU A 514 32.20 21.61 -18.02
C LEU A 514 33.44 21.00 -17.37
N CYS A 515 33.99 21.64 -16.34
CA CYS A 515 35.16 21.21 -15.61
C CYS A 515 34.80 20.99 -14.14
N GLY A 516 35.23 19.88 -13.55
CA GLY A 516 35.04 19.61 -12.13
C GLY A 516 35.01 18.12 -11.81
N ILE A 517 35.32 17.76 -10.58
CA ILE A 517 35.32 16.35 -10.12
C ILE A 517 33.91 15.73 -10.12
N PRO A 518 33.75 14.39 -10.12
CA PRO A 518 32.43 13.76 -9.97
C PRO A 518 31.70 14.27 -8.71
N GLY A 519 30.38 14.38 -8.73
CA GLY A 519 29.60 14.91 -7.59
C GLY A 519 29.49 16.45 -7.50
N SER A 520 30.28 17.20 -8.26
CA SER A 520 30.31 18.68 -8.21
C SER A 520 29.06 19.40 -8.73
N GLY A 521 28.23 18.75 -9.56
CA GLY A 521 26.96 19.32 -10.03
C GLY A 521 26.86 19.58 -11.55
N LYS A 522 27.94 19.33 -12.31
CA LYS A 522 28.01 19.48 -13.78
C LYS A 522 26.78 18.95 -14.54
N SER A 523 26.44 17.68 -14.33
CA SER A 523 25.32 17.06 -15.05
C SER A 523 23.95 17.61 -14.61
N SER A 524 23.81 18.07 -13.37
CA SER A 524 22.61 18.77 -12.91
C SER A 524 22.46 20.11 -13.61
N PHE A 525 23.57 20.86 -13.73
CA PHE A 525 23.62 22.11 -14.48
C PHE A 525 23.29 21.93 -15.97
N ARG A 526 23.91 20.95 -16.65
CA ARG A 526 23.59 20.63 -18.06
C ARG A 526 22.09 20.37 -18.23
N ARG A 527 21.53 19.49 -17.40
CA ARG A 527 20.10 19.15 -17.44
C ARG A 527 19.21 20.38 -17.20
N ALA A 528 19.57 21.25 -16.26
CA ALA A 528 18.83 22.48 -15.99
C ALA A 528 18.86 23.42 -17.20
N LEU A 529 20.04 23.63 -17.79
CA LEU A 529 20.23 24.45 -18.99
C LEU A 529 19.43 23.93 -20.18
N VAL A 530 19.56 22.64 -20.50
CA VAL A 530 18.84 22.03 -21.63
C VAL A 530 17.32 22.08 -21.41
N LYS A 531 16.85 21.75 -20.20
CA LYS A 531 15.42 21.84 -19.85
C LYS A 531 14.89 23.26 -20.04
N ARG A 532 15.66 24.27 -19.65
CA ARG A 532 15.29 25.68 -19.80
C ARG A 532 15.27 26.13 -21.27
N ILE A 533 16.24 25.69 -22.08
CA ILE A 533 16.22 25.93 -23.54
C ILE A 533 14.97 25.31 -24.17
N VAL A 534 14.64 24.06 -23.85
CA VAL A 534 13.43 23.40 -24.35
C VAL A 534 12.16 24.18 -23.96
N ALA A 535 12.07 24.63 -22.70
CA ALA A 535 10.94 25.44 -22.24
C ALA A 535 10.86 26.79 -22.97
N SER A 536 12.00 27.39 -23.34
CA SER A 536 12.03 28.66 -24.08
C SER A 536 11.53 28.56 -25.52
N CYS A 537 11.45 27.35 -26.09
CA CYS A 537 10.90 27.12 -27.44
C CYS A 537 9.41 27.49 -27.56
N ALA A 538 8.70 27.69 -26.45
CA ALA A 538 7.35 28.22 -26.45
C ALA A 538 7.26 29.70 -26.90
N ALA A 539 8.39 30.42 -26.98
CA ALA A 539 8.42 31.79 -27.47
C ALA A 539 8.04 31.88 -28.97
N PRO A 540 7.48 33.00 -29.45
CA PRO A 540 7.17 33.19 -30.87
C PRO A 540 8.40 33.01 -31.76
N ILE A 541 8.21 32.44 -32.97
CA ILE A 541 9.30 32.21 -33.94
C ILE A 541 10.05 33.51 -34.26
N THR A 542 9.34 34.64 -34.31
CA THR A 542 9.88 35.97 -34.58
C THR A 542 10.90 36.44 -33.53
N VAL A 543 10.79 35.97 -32.28
CA VAL A 543 11.75 36.25 -31.20
C VAL A 543 12.94 35.30 -31.28
N ARG A 544 12.68 34.05 -31.71
CA ARG A 544 13.68 32.96 -31.72
C ARG A 544 14.63 33.00 -32.91
N SER A 545 14.16 33.39 -34.10
CA SER A 545 14.90 33.21 -35.36
C SER A 545 16.22 33.97 -35.43
N ASN A 546 16.37 35.06 -34.68
CA ASN A 546 17.53 35.95 -34.72
C ASN A 546 18.33 35.99 -33.41
N ASN A 547 18.06 35.10 -32.46
CA ASN A 547 18.73 35.10 -31.16
C ASN A 547 19.41 33.75 -30.90
N SER A 548 20.74 33.77 -30.87
CA SER A 548 21.60 32.59 -30.68
C SER A 548 21.35 31.86 -29.37
N LEU A 549 20.82 32.52 -28.33
CA LEU A 549 20.49 31.89 -27.05
C LEU A 549 19.37 30.85 -27.18
N TYR A 550 18.46 31.00 -28.16
CA TYR A 550 17.39 30.04 -28.42
C TYR A 550 17.85 28.81 -29.22
N GLN A 551 19.10 28.77 -29.70
CA GLN A 551 19.61 27.59 -30.38
C GLN A 551 19.80 26.43 -29.39
N PRO A 552 19.38 25.20 -29.76
CA PRO A 552 19.55 24.04 -28.91
C PRO A 552 21.03 23.73 -28.70
N TRP A 553 21.36 23.22 -27.52
CA TRP A 553 22.68 22.67 -27.24
C TRP A 553 22.77 21.22 -27.73
N THR A 554 23.81 20.90 -28.50
CA THR A 554 24.22 19.53 -28.72
C THR A 554 24.92 19.01 -27.46
N GLU A 555 24.40 17.95 -26.88
CA GLU A 555 24.90 17.40 -25.62
C GLU A 555 25.91 16.27 -25.90
N ILE A 556 27.13 16.40 -25.37
CA ILE A 556 28.19 15.39 -25.49
C ILE A 556 28.66 15.03 -24.09
N HIS A 557 28.50 13.76 -23.70
CA HIS A 557 28.86 13.31 -22.36
C HIS A 557 29.43 11.88 -22.36
N SER A 558 30.44 11.64 -21.53
CA SER A 558 31.27 10.43 -21.62
C SER A 558 30.60 9.15 -21.15
N ASP A 559 29.58 9.26 -20.31
CA ASP A 559 28.95 8.10 -19.66
C ASP A 559 28.17 7.23 -20.65
N GLU A 560 27.74 7.79 -21.79
CA GLU A 560 26.98 7.10 -22.82
C GLU A 560 27.84 6.64 -24.01
N ILE A 561 28.71 7.52 -24.52
CA ILE A 561 29.45 7.29 -25.78
C ILE A 561 30.95 7.08 -25.59
N GLY A 562 31.45 7.18 -24.35
CA GLY A 562 32.86 7.05 -24.01
C GLY A 562 33.75 8.17 -24.59
N ARG A 563 35.05 8.13 -24.25
CA ARG A 563 36.02 9.17 -24.66
C ARG A 563 36.13 9.32 -26.17
N LYS A 564 36.32 8.22 -26.91
CA LYS A 564 36.47 8.24 -28.38
C LYS A 564 35.19 8.73 -29.07
N GLY A 565 34.02 8.42 -28.53
CA GLY A 565 32.74 8.94 -29.01
C GLY A 565 32.64 10.45 -28.81
N CYS A 566 33.06 10.97 -27.66
CA CYS A 566 33.12 12.41 -27.40
C CYS A 566 34.06 13.12 -28.39
N GLU A 567 35.27 12.59 -28.61
CA GLU A 567 36.25 13.15 -29.56
C GLU A 567 35.69 13.21 -30.98
N ARG A 568 35.04 12.13 -31.43
CA ARG A 568 34.38 12.08 -32.74
C ARG A 568 33.25 13.11 -32.85
N SER A 569 32.44 13.24 -31.80
CA SER A 569 31.25 14.10 -31.81
C SER A 569 31.62 15.58 -31.76
N ILE A 570 32.64 15.97 -30.98
CA ILE A 570 33.12 17.36 -30.95
C ILE A 570 33.73 17.78 -32.29
N GLY A 571 34.45 16.89 -32.97
CA GLY A 571 35.10 17.18 -34.25
C GLY A 571 34.15 17.27 -35.45
N GLN A 572 32.83 17.12 -35.27
CA GLN A 572 31.86 17.23 -36.36
C GLN A 572 31.66 18.69 -36.76
N GLY A 573 31.91 19.04 -38.03
CA GLY A 573 31.75 20.41 -38.55
C GLY A 573 30.30 20.91 -38.62
N SER A 574 29.30 20.05 -38.38
CA SER A 574 27.89 20.44 -38.26
C SER A 574 27.56 21.07 -36.90
N ASN A 575 28.47 21.00 -35.93
CA ASN A 575 28.28 21.59 -34.61
C ASN A 575 28.13 23.11 -34.68
N ARG A 576 27.21 23.63 -33.88
CA ARG A 576 26.92 25.07 -33.78
C ARG A 576 26.97 25.57 -32.35
N ARG A 577 26.45 24.77 -31.41
CA ARG A 577 26.45 25.07 -29.99
C ARG A 577 26.50 23.76 -29.19
N VAL A 578 27.56 23.52 -28.43
CA VAL A 578 27.86 22.21 -27.82
C VAL A 578 28.15 22.33 -26.32
N ILE A 579 27.59 21.44 -25.51
CA ILE A 579 27.98 21.24 -24.11
C ILE A 579 28.77 19.94 -24.02
N LEU A 580 30.01 20.02 -23.53
CA LEU A 580 30.83 18.86 -23.18
C LEU A 580 30.78 18.61 -21.67
N ASP A 581 29.96 17.63 -21.26
CA ASP A 581 29.81 17.20 -19.86
C ASP A 581 30.74 16.00 -19.56
N ARG A 582 31.92 16.34 -19.03
CA ARG A 582 32.95 15.41 -18.54
C ARG A 582 33.61 16.01 -17.30
N CYS A 583 34.55 15.28 -16.68
CA CYS A 583 35.37 15.88 -15.61
C CYS A 583 36.30 16.99 -16.12
N ASN A 584 36.85 16.83 -17.35
CA ASN A 584 37.74 17.77 -18.02
C ASN A 584 38.83 18.37 -17.09
N GLY A 585 39.43 17.51 -16.26
CA GLY A 585 40.29 17.92 -15.16
C GLY A 585 41.76 18.13 -15.52
N VAL A 586 42.21 17.73 -16.71
CA VAL A 586 43.63 17.79 -17.09
C VAL A 586 43.79 18.72 -18.30
N VAL A 587 44.80 19.60 -18.28
CA VAL A 587 45.07 20.60 -19.33
C VAL A 587 45.19 19.95 -20.71
N ALA A 588 45.98 18.87 -20.80
CA ALA A 588 46.21 18.16 -22.07
C ALA A 588 44.93 17.59 -22.69
N ASP A 589 43.95 17.17 -21.87
CA ASP A 589 42.68 16.64 -22.37
C ASP A 589 41.80 17.79 -22.89
N ARG A 590 41.73 18.91 -22.17
CA ARG A 590 40.99 20.11 -22.60
C ARG A 590 41.54 20.66 -23.90
N LYS A 591 42.88 20.79 -24.02
CA LYS A 591 43.55 21.24 -25.24
C LYS A 591 43.14 20.41 -26.46
N LYS A 592 43.10 19.07 -26.32
CA LYS A 592 42.67 18.17 -27.41
C LYS A 592 41.23 18.45 -27.85
N PHE A 593 40.30 18.71 -26.93
CA PHE A 593 38.92 19.05 -27.28
C PHE A 593 38.80 20.42 -27.93
N LEU A 594 39.57 21.40 -27.46
CA LEU A 594 39.64 22.72 -28.08
C LEU A 594 40.19 22.63 -29.51
N ASP A 595 41.26 21.86 -29.74
CA ASP A 595 41.84 21.65 -31.06
C ASP A 595 40.84 21.00 -32.03
N LEU A 596 40.05 20.03 -31.57
CA LEU A 596 39.01 19.39 -32.38
C LEU A 596 37.83 20.34 -32.69
N ALA A 597 37.49 21.23 -31.75
CA ALA A 597 36.41 22.20 -31.93
C ALA A 597 36.83 23.45 -32.71
N ALA A 598 38.14 23.67 -32.91
CA ALA A 598 38.69 24.86 -33.56
C ALA A 598 38.17 25.11 -34.99
N THR A 599 37.59 24.10 -35.62
CA THR A 599 36.99 24.20 -36.96
C THR A 599 35.63 24.90 -36.98
N TRP A 600 34.94 25.00 -35.83
CA TRP A 600 33.57 25.54 -35.77
C TRP A 600 33.32 26.45 -34.55
N SER A 601 34.03 26.28 -33.44
CA SER A 601 33.87 27.08 -32.23
C SER A 601 34.69 28.37 -32.34
N HIS A 602 34.04 29.50 -32.13
CA HIS A 602 34.65 30.83 -32.03
C HIS A 602 34.69 31.32 -30.58
N HIS A 603 33.85 30.77 -29.70
CA HIS A 603 33.79 31.11 -28.29
C HIS A 603 33.60 29.86 -27.39
N ALA A 604 34.73 29.25 -27.05
CA ALA A 604 34.88 28.25 -26.01
C ALA A 604 34.93 28.87 -24.60
N THR A 605 34.03 28.39 -23.74
CA THR A 605 33.92 28.76 -22.32
C THR A 605 34.15 27.55 -21.43
N ALA A 606 35.03 27.67 -20.45
CA ALA A 606 35.21 26.68 -19.40
C ALA A 606 34.31 27.01 -18.19
N ALA A 607 33.38 26.13 -17.83
CA ALA A 607 32.56 26.25 -16.63
C ALA A 607 33.10 25.34 -15.52
N VAL A 608 33.77 25.92 -14.53
CA VAL A 608 34.52 25.23 -13.49
C VAL A 608 33.69 25.12 -12.22
N PHE A 609 33.28 23.90 -11.87
CA PHE A 609 32.60 23.60 -10.63
C PHE A 609 33.61 23.39 -9.51
N ASP A 610 33.96 24.48 -8.84
CA ASP A 610 34.85 24.51 -7.69
C ASP A 610 34.08 24.27 -6.39
N ILE A 611 33.58 23.04 -6.26
CA ILE A 611 32.81 22.58 -5.11
C ILE A 611 33.72 21.70 -4.23
N PRO A 612 33.73 21.89 -2.89
CA PRO A 612 34.62 21.16 -2.00
C PRO A 612 34.58 19.64 -2.20
N THR A 613 35.76 19.01 -2.25
CA THR A 613 35.93 17.58 -2.55
C THR A 613 35.09 16.69 -1.64
N LYS A 614 35.04 16.97 -0.34
CA LYS A 614 34.22 16.20 0.63
C LYS A 614 32.73 16.25 0.32
N LEU A 615 32.23 17.40 -0.16
CA LEU A 615 30.82 17.54 -0.54
C LEU A 615 30.55 16.80 -1.85
N CYS A 616 31.47 16.87 -2.82
CA CYS A 616 31.41 16.10 -4.05
C CYS A 616 31.39 14.60 -3.79
N GLU A 617 32.25 14.11 -2.89
CA GLU A 617 32.30 12.72 -2.45
C GLU A 617 30.98 12.29 -1.81
N ALA A 618 30.46 13.05 -0.84
CA ALA A 618 29.19 12.77 -0.20
C ALA A 618 28.02 12.71 -1.19
N ARG A 619 27.96 13.66 -2.13
CA ARG A 619 26.97 13.68 -3.22
C ARG A 619 27.14 12.48 -4.15
N ALA A 620 28.36 12.07 -4.46
CA ALA A 620 28.62 10.92 -5.34
C ALA A 620 28.26 9.60 -4.66
N MET A 621 28.55 9.44 -3.37
CA MET A 621 28.19 8.25 -2.58
C MET A 621 26.68 8.03 -2.46
N GLN A 622 25.88 9.08 -2.60
CA GLN A 622 24.41 9.00 -2.55
C GLN A 622 23.77 8.73 -3.93
N ARG A 623 24.54 8.71 -5.02
CA ARG A 623 24.00 8.49 -6.37
C ARG A 623 23.82 7.00 -6.64
N ALA A 624 22.58 6.56 -6.63
CA ALA A 624 22.23 5.18 -6.96
C ALA A 624 22.24 4.90 -8.48
N ASP A 625 22.02 5.93 -9.30
CA ASP A 625 21.70 5.79 -10.72
C ASP A 625 22.91 5.99 -11.66
N HIS A 626 24.14 5.98 -11.15
CA HIS A 626 25.32 6.18 -11.99
C HIS A 626 25.75 4.88 -12.68
N PRO A 627 25.72 4.79 -14.02
CA PRO A 627 25.97 3.53 -14.75
C PRO A 627 27.36 2.94 -14.53
N THR A 628 28.37 3.78 -14.22
CA THR A 628 29.77 3.37 -14.10
C THR A 628 30.40 3.49 -12.71
N LEU A 629 29.72 4.10 -11.72
CA LEU A 629 30.26 4.38 -10.38
C LEU A 629 29.21 4.14 -9.29
N PRO A 630 28.89 2.86 -8.98
CA PRO A 630 27.99 2.55 -7.88
C PRO A 630 28.59 2.96 -6.53
N PRO A 631 27.75 3.34 -5.53
CA PRO A 631 28.20 3.70 -4.19
C PRO A 631 29.13 2.68 -3.54
N GLY A 632 30.20 3.17 -2.91
CA GLY A 632 31.21 2.34 -2.24
C GLY A 632 32.63 2.77 -2.60
N ARG A 633 33.60 1.87 -2.40
CA ARG A 633 35.03 2.19 -2.58
C ARG A 633 35.39 2.75 -3.96
N ARG A 634 34.69 2.31 -5.03
CA ARG A 634 34.95 2.80 -6.39
C ARG A 634 34.70 4.30 -6.53
N VAL A 635 33.70 4.85 -5.82
CA VAL A 635 33.43 6.30 -5.81
C VAL A 635 34.57 7.04 -5.13
N ASP A 636 34.99 6.59 -3.95
CA ASP A 636 36.12 7.19 -3.20
C ASP A 636 37.40 7.23 -4.05
N PHE A 637 37.80 6.09 -4.62
CA PHE A 637 38.95 6.03 -5.52
C PHE A 637 38.83 6.97 -6.73
N ALA A 638 37.67 7.02 -7.38
CA ALA A 638 37.44 7.89 -8.53
C ALA A 638 37.50 9.38 -8.15
N ILE A 639 36.89 9.77 -7.02
CA ILE A 639 36.95 11.15 -6.51
C ILE A 639 38.38 11.52 -6.18
N HIS A 640 39.10 10.67 -5.43
CA HIS A 640 40.49 10.90 -5.06
C HIS A 640 41.37 11.06 -6.30
N GLN A 641 41.29 10.14 -7.26
CA GLN A 641 42.05 10.19 -8.51
C GLN A 641 41.75 11.47 -9.31
N HIS A 642 40.47 11.85 -9.44
CA HIS A 642 40.10 13.06 -10.15
C HIS A 642 40.57 14.32 -9.40
N SER A 643 40.48 14.35 -8.07
CA SER A 643 40.91 15.50 -7.28
C SER A 643 42.42 15.70 -7.29
N SER A 644 43.22 14.63 -7.26
CA SER A 644 44.68 14.71 -7.21
C SER A 644 45.30 15.13 -8.54
N THR A 645 44.56 14.96 -9.65
CA THR A 645 45.00 15.30 -11.00
C THR A 645 44.28 16.51 -11.58
N PHE A 646 43.40 17.17 -10.80
CA PHE A 646 42.61 18.29 -11.28
C PHE A 646 43.46 19.56 -11.39
N GLU A 647 43.52 20.10 -12.60
CA GLU A 647 44.14 21.37 -12.94
C GLU A 647 43.02 22.34 -13.33
N PHE A 648 42.96 23.50 -12.65
CA PHE A 648 42.01 24.55 -13.00
C PHE A 648 42.28 25.07 -14.41
N PRO A 649 41.23 25.33 -15.22
CA PRO A 649 41.44 25.85 -16.56
C PRO A 649 41.93 27.30 -16.53
N GLU A 650 42.75 27.64 -17.51
CA GLU A 650 43.28 28.98 -17.71
C GLU A 650 43.11 29.46 -19.16
N LEU A 651 43.10 30.79 -19.35
CA LEU A 651 42.83 31.41 -20.66
C LEU A 651 43.89 31.04 -21.72
N TYR A 652 45.12 30.74 -21.29
CA TYR A 652 46.20 30.35 -22.20
C TYR A 652 45.92 29.01 -22.92
N GLU A 653 44.99 28.20 -22.42
CA GLU A 653 44.61 26.93 -23.05
C GLU A 653 43.85 27.11 -24.36
N GLY A 654 43.26 28.29 -24.59
CA GLY A 654 42.45 28.62 -25.76
C GLY A 654 40.98 28.96 -25.44
N PHE A 655 40.59 28.94 -24.16
CA PHE A 655 39.28 29.45 -23.73
C PHE A 655 39.24 30.98 -23.85
N GLN A 656 38.14 31.53 -24.36
CA GLN A 656 37.92 32.98 -24.33
C GLN A 656 37.24 33.44 -23.03
N THR A 657 36.58 32.52 -22.33
CA THR A 657 35.90 32.80 -21.05
C THR A 657 36.05 31.63 -20.09
N ILE A 658 36.20 31.95 -18.81
CA ILE A 658 36.24 30.99 -17.71
C ILE A 658 35.22 31.45 -16.68
N VAL A 659 34.34 30.54 -16.28
CA VAL A 659 33.32 30.78 -15.27
C VAL A 659 33.58 29.84 -14.09
N ARG A 660 33.92 30.38 -12.94
CA ARG A 660 34.09 29.62 -11.70
C ARG A 660 32.80 29.63 -10.88
N ILE A 661 32.36 28.43 -10.50
CA ILE A 661 31.08 28.13 -9.87
C ILE A 661 31.37 27.50 -8.51
N THR A 662 31.07 28.24 -7.44
CA THR A 662 31.36 27.82 -6.06
C THR A 662 30.12 27.42 -5.25
N SER A 663 28.91 27.63 -5.80
CA SER A 663 27.64 27.32 -5.15
C SER A 663 26.59 26.82 -6.15
N VAL A 664 25.46 26.30 -5.65
CA VAL A 664 24.32 25.89 -6.50
C VAL A 664 23.67 27.12 -7.12
N GLU A 665 23.59 28.22 -6.40
CA GLU A 665 23.02 29.49 -6.84
C GLU A 665 23.85 30.08 -7.98
N ALA A 666 25.18 30.06 -7.88
CA ALA A 666 26.07 30.47 -8.98
C ALA A 666 25.84 29.63 -10.25
N SER A 667 25.58 28.33 -10.06
CA SER A 667 25.28 27.41 -11.17
C SER A 667 23.95 27.76 -11.84
N LEU A 668 22.91 28.05 -11.07
CA LEU A 668 21.59 28.44 -11.58
C LEU A 668 21.62 29.82 -12.25
N GLU A 669 22.36 30.78 -11.70
CA GLU A 669 22.55 32.09 -12.36
C GLU A 669 23.27 31.93 -13.70
N LEU A 670 24.26 31.04 -13.80
CA LEU A 670 24.90 30.73 -15.08
C LEU A 670 23.92 30.06 -16.07
N VAL A 671 22.97 29.24 -15.60
CA VAL A 671 21.89 28.72 -16.44
C VAL A 671 21.08 29.88 -17.01
N ASP A 672 20.74 30.88 -16.20
CA ASP A 672 19.98 32.06 -16.62
C ASP A 672 20.77 32.92 -17.62
N LEU A 673 22.09 33.06 -17.46
CA LEU A 673 22.95 33.80 -18.41
C LEU A 673 23.10 33.10 -19.77
N LEU A 674 23.11 31.76 -19.78
CA LEU A 674 23.31 30.96 -21.00
C LEU A 674 22.01 30.56 -21.70
N SER A 675 20.87 30.93 -21.14
CA SER A 675 19.54 30.65 -21.67
C SER A 675 18.75 31.94 -21.89
N PRO A 676 17.82 31.97 -22.86
CA PRO A 676 16.96 33.12 -23.03
C PRO A 676 15.91 33.19 -21.90
N PRO A 677 15.29 34.35 -21.69
CA PRO A 677 14.17 34.47 -20.78
C PRO A 677 13.04 33.51 -21.18
N LEU A 678 12.47 32.83 -20.20
CA LEU A 678 11.32 31.96 -20.42
C LEU A 678 10.10 32.83 -20.74
N PRO A 679 9.31 32.48 -21.78
CA PRO A 679 8.05 33.15 -22.04
C PRO A 679 7.10 32.91 -20.86
N LEU A 680 6.28 33.91 -20.54
CA LEU A 680 5.14 33.73 -19.66
C LEU A 680 4.18 32.71 -20.29
N LEU A 681 4.22 31.48 -19.80
CA LEU A 681 3.21 30.49 -20.10
C LEU A 681 1.95 30.87 -19.32
N LYS A 682 1.02 31.59 -19.98
CA LYS A 682 -0.33 31.70 -19.44
C LYS A 682 -0.89 30.28 -19.36
N PHE A 683 -1.37 29.86 -18.18
CA PHE A 683 -2.10 28.61 -18.05
C PHE A 683 -3.20 28.57 -19.12
N PRO A 684 -3.39 27.43 -19.82
CA PRO A 684 -4.53 27.29 -20.72
C PRO A 684 -5.79 27.62 -19.91
N ARG A 685 -6.49 28.67 -20.32
CA ARG A 685 -7.73 29.09 -19.67
C ARG A 685 -8.77 28.02 -20.00
N THR A 686 -9.28 27.32 -18.99
CA THR A 686 -10.45 26.46 -19.17
C THR A 686 -11.65 27.39 -19.32
N PRO A 687 -12.36 27.39 -20.46
CA PRO A 687 -13.56 28.20 -20.59
C PRO A 687 -14.63 27.70 -19.63
N HIS A 688 -15.25 28.62 -18.89
CA HIS A 688 -16.44 28.36 -18.11
C HIS A 688 -17.58 27.98 -19.05
N LEU A 689 -18.34 26.94 -18.68
CA LEU A 689 -19.55 26.56 -19.41
C LEU A 689 -20.68 27.58 -19.20
N ILE A 690 -20.69 28.23 -18.04
CA ILE A 690 -21.62 29.28 -17.64
C ILE A 690 -20.93 30.14 -16.57
N ASP A 691 -21.17 31.45 -16.60
CA ASP A 691 -20.75 32.36 -15.53
C ASP A 691 -21.85 32.47 -14.47
N LEU A 692 -21.54 32.05 -13.25
CA LEU A 692 -22.45 32.12 -12.10
C LEU A 692 -22.17 33.32 -11.17
N GLY A 693 -21.24 34.19 -11.55
CA GLY A 693 -20.89 35.42 -10.84
C GLY A 693 -19.45 35.50 -10.33
N ALA A 694 -18.65 34.44 -10.49
CA ALA A 694 -17.23 34.43 -10.12
C ALA A 694 -16.28 34.60 -11.31
N ALA A 695 -16.76 34.59 -12.55
CA ALA A 695 -15.89 34.84 -13.70
C ALA A 695 -15.45 36.30 -13.74
N THR A 696 -14.16 36.51 -13.98
CA THR A 696 -13.55 37.83 -14.14
C THR A 696 -13.38 38.18 -15.61
N SER A 697 -12.97 39.42 -15.90
CA SER A 697 -12.61 39.84 -17.27
C SER A 697 -11.46 39.02 -17.89
N ASP A 698 -10.72 38.27 -17.08
CA ASP A 698 -9.64 37.39 -17.54
C ASP A 698 -10.09 35.96 -17.86
N ASP A 699 -11.35 35.59 -17.57
CA ASP A 699 -11.89 34.25 -17.82
C ASP A 699 -12.53 34.14 -19.21
N LEU A 700 -12.51 32.93 -19.78
CA LEU A 700 -13.21 32.63 -21.03
C LEU A 700 -14.57 32.03 -20.65
N VAL A 701 -15.68 32.50 -21.24
CA VAL A 701 -17.01 31.93 -21.05
C VAL A 701 -17.52 31.45 -22.42
N ASN A 702 -17.83 30.17 -22.53
CA ASN A 702 -18.40 29.60 -23.76
C ASN A 702 -19.90 29.91 -23.88
N ASP A 703 -20.39 30.05 -25.10
CA ASP A 703 -21.83 30.10 -25.36
C ASP A 703 -22.42 28.70 -25.18
N PHE A 704 -23.15 28.52 -24.07
CA PHE A 704 -23.78 27.25 -23.71
C PHE A 704 -24.66 26.67 -24.83
N ASN A 705 -25.24 27.53 -25.68
CA ASN A 705 -26.09 27.10 -26.80
C ASN A 705 -25.33 26.45 -27.95
N SER A 706 -24.00 26.51 -27.96
CA SER A 706 -23.14 25.96 -29.02
C SER A 706 -22.60 24.55 -28.74
N LEU A 707 -22.89 23.98 -27.56
CA LEU A 707 -22.33 22.70 -27.11
C LEU A 707 -23.33 21.54 -27.31
N SER A 708 -22.98 20.59 -28.18
CA SER A 708 -23.68 19.31 -28.28
C SER A 708 -23.02 18.26 -27.39
N LEU A 709 -23.61 17.96 -26.23
CA LEU A 709 -23.16 16.88 -25.36
C LEU A 709 -23.97 15.60 -25.66
N PRO A 710 -23.32 14.44 -25.89
CA PRO A 710 -24.02 13.18 -26.09
C PRO A 710 -24.46 12.64 -24.73
N VAL A 711 -25.69 12.94 -24.34
CA VAL A 711 -26.29 12.50 -23.07
C VAL A 711 -27.69 11.93 -23.30
N ASP A 712 -27.98 10.82 -22.63
CA ASP A 712 -29.32 10.24 -22.58
C ASP A 712 -30.18 10.89 -21.48
N ARG A 713 -31.47 10.51 -21.40
CA ARG A 713 -32.41 11.08 -20.43
C ARG A 713 -32.10 10.76 -18.97
N ASP A 714 -31.28 9.74 -18.72
CA ASP A 714 -30.97 9.26 -17.36
C ASP A 714 -29.61 9.77 -16.86
N THR A 715 -28.87 10.53 -17.68
CA THR A 715 -27.58 11.09 -17.30
C THR A 715 -27.74 12.33 -16.42
N THR A 716 -27.26 12.23 -15.17
CA THR A 716 -27.15 13.38 -14.27
C THR A 716 -25.87 14.15 -14.55
N ILE A 717 -25.99 15.42 -14.95
CA ILE A 717 -24.86 16.34 -15.12
C ILE A 717 -24.70 17.14 -13.83
N VAL A 718 -23.51 17.07 -13.24
CA VAL A 718 -23.13 17.91 -12.09
C VAL A 718 -22.20 19.02 -12.59
N ILE A 719 -22.63 20.28 -12.43
CA ILE A 719 -21.83 21.47 -12.74
C ILE A 719 -21.29 22.00 -11.42
N THR A 720 -19.97 22.11 -11.31
CA THR A 720 -19.31 22.69 -10.14
C THR A 720 -18.57 23.96 -10.53
N GLU A 721 -18.65 24.98 -9.68
CA GLU A 721 -17.92 26.23 -9.86
C GLU A 721 -16.48 26.07 -9.38
N LYS A 722 -15.52 26.48 -10.22
CA LYS A 722 -14.11 26.51 -9.84
C LYS A 722 -13.85 27.73 -8.97
N MET A 723 -13.75 27.52 -7.66
CA MET A 723 -13.23 28.54 -6.74
C MET A 723 -11.72 28.73 -7.02
N ASP A 724 -11.31 29.91 -7.45
CA ASP A 724 -9.94 30.14 -7.90
C ASP A 724 -8.91 30.00 -6.77
N GLY A 725 -7.77 29.35 -7.06
CA GLY A 725 -6.73 29.02 -6.07
C GLY A 725 -5.97 30.23 -5.53
N ALA A 726 -6.01 31.35 -6.25
CA ALA A 726 -5.39 32.61 -5.83
C ALA A 726 -5.98 33.18 -4.54
N ASN A 727 -7.27 32.94 -4.27
CA ASN A 727 -7.95 33.40 -3.05
C ASN A 727 -7.64 32.53 -1.81
N MET A 728 -6.99 31.38 -1.99
CA MET A 728 -6.65 30.43 -0.92
C MET A 728 -5.16 30.40 -0.57
N VAL A 729 -4.31 31.20 -1.23
CA VAL A 729 -2.84 31.22 -1.02
C VAL A 729 -2.24 29.80 -1.13
N ILE A 730 -2.69 29.04 -2.13
CA ILE A 730 -2.08 27.74 -2.47
C ILE A 730 -1.40 27.92 -3.82
N SER A 731 -0.08 28.13 -3.80
CA SER A 731 0.81 28.15 -4.97
C SER A 731 1.43 26.79 -5.22
#